data_AF-A0A7S3IST3-F1
#
_entry.id   AF-A0A7S3IST3-F1
#
_cell.length_a   1.000
_cell.length_b   1.000
_cell.length_c   1.000
_cell.angle_alpha   90.00
_cell.angle_beta   90.00
_cell.angle_gamma   90.00
#
_symmetry.space_group_name_H-M   'P 1'
#
loop_
_entity.id
_entity.type
_entity.pdbx_description
1 polymer ?
#
loop_
_entity_poly.entity_id
_entity_poly.type
_entity_poly.pdbx_seq_one_letter_code
_entity_poly.pdbx_strand_id
1 'polypeptide(L)'
;KHSRMSYNFKQIAKIPSATELMDITLSKTQRKTPTMVAAGFKITRIRKFYMRKVKFMQSSINERLQAVIDSFPKLNDIHPFYADLMNVLYDRDHYKLALGHINKAKNINDNIATDYVRLLKYADSLYRCKQLKRAALGRMCTLIKKLKSSLSYLEEVRKHLGRLPNIDPNLRTLILTGFPNVGKSSFLNNISKANVDVQPYAFTTQSLFVGHTDYKYSNWQVIDTPGLLDHQLDQRNTIEMQAITALAHLNACVLFLLDISENCGYTIEQQISLFNNIKPLFQAKPLVIVLSKIDVCKFPELKEDIQKQIQTMAKETNAYLIQMSNISGDGINDVKAKACDILLDHRLTQKAKDPKKAESIMSKLHVSEPKKRDNKVRDIAIPQTVIQGAKKTGPTIKELQEEYGGAGKFYIPEEEHYLLENEDWRYDKWPEFYLGKNVADYYDPEIEAKLNALEEEEAQVLREEAEKEEMAGESSEDEGGISTADLKGSLAGVMKKVRRKRADHMLKSATRARSKIKHLDDVTEALEAKGIDVNKESLAQRVKNPRRIGELEEAQEKKAKRELGLDSDSDDDSDSVMSDDDMKKKEGEERGRSRKTREQKKKKTTLLGKRRAEHDHEMISDDDAIPVEVRGSMGKTKRTMTVSQRKISAKKNIRDRTASRREGTAPQRLEYKPVPEEQVRLAKKINSIWKHKVQRSEADREVNVKRPKHLYSGKQGRGKKDWR
;
A
#
# COMPACT_ATOMS: atom_id res chain seq x y z
N LYS A 1 0.44 -13.73 -16.46
CA LYS A 1 1.44 -13.11 -15.56
C LYS A 1 2.48 -14.17 -15.19
N HIS A 2 3.53 -14.36 -15.99
CA HIS A 2 4.67 -15.14 -15.54
C HIS A 2 5.30 -14.35 -14.40
N SER A 3 5.28 -14.90 -13.18
CA SER A 3 6.12 -14.37 -12.12
C SER A 3 7.53 -14.30 -12.69
N ARG A 4 8.13 -13.10 -12.74
CA ARG A 4 9.57 -12.98 -12.94
C ARG A 4 10.21 -13.89 -11.89
N MET A 5 10.62 -15.10 -12.27
CA MET A 5 11.36 -15.99 -11.39
C MET A 5 12.75 -15.37 -11.27
N SER A 6 12.83 -14.32 -10.46
CA SER A 6 14.11 -13.81 -10.03
C SER A 6 14.60 -14.78 -8.96
N TYR A 7 15.62 -15.56 -9.30
CA TYR A 7 16.21 -16.53 -8.40
C TYR A 7 16.95 -15.79 -7.30
N ASN A 8 16.30 -15.61 -6.15
CA ASN A 8 16.90 -14.95 -5.00
C ASN A 8 17.55 -15.96 -4.06
N PHE A 9 18.80 -16.26 -4.33
CA PHE A 9 19.62 -17.18 -3.57
C PHE A 9 19.96 -16.72 -2.14
N LYS A 10 19.73 -15.44 -1.80
CA LYS A 10 20.00 -14.91 -0.45
C LYS A 10 18.98 -15.35 0.59
N GLN A 11 17.84 -15.91 0.18
CA GLN A 11 16.77 -16.33 1.09
C GLN A 11 17.07 -17.66 1.79
N ILE A 12 18.14 -18.37 1.40
CA ILE A 12 18.50 -19.66 1.99
C ILE A 12 19.01 -19.45 3.42
N ALA A 13 18.28 -20.03 4.39
CA ALA A 13 18.61 -19.96 5.80
C ALA A 13 19.95 -20.66 6.10
N LYS A 14 20.64 -20.20 7.15
CA LYS A 14 21.88 -20.84 7.62
C LYS A 14 21.63 -22.32 7.94
N ILE A 15 22.50 -23.18 7.42
CA ILE A 15 22.45 -24.61 7.67
C ILE A 15 23.30 -24.88 8.91
N PRO A 16 22.71 -25.47 9.98
CA PRO A 16 23.47 -25.80 11.17
C PRO A 16 24.43 -26.95 10.90
N SER A 17 25.56 -26.97 11.60
CA SER A 17 26.45 -28.13 11.61
C SER A 17 25.75 -29.35 12.23
N ALA A 18 26.26 -30.56 11.99
CA ALA A 18 25.65 -31.77 12.56
C ALA A 18 25.57 -31.73 14.10
N THR A 19 26.58 -31.15 14.77
CA THR A 19 26.60 -30.98 16.23
C THR A 19 25.57 -29.94 16.68
N GLU A 20 25.54 -28.78 16.04
CA GLU A 20 24.54 -27.75 16.32
C GLU A 20 23.11 -28.26 16.10
N LEU A 21 22.87 -29.02 15.02
CA LEU A 21 21.56 -29.58 14.72
C LEU A 21 21.11 -30.58 15.80
N MET A 22 22.02 -31.41 16.31
CA MET A 22 21.73 -32.31 17.45
C MET A 22 21.37 -31.50 18.70
N ASP A 23 22.16 -30.49 19.04
CA ASP A 23 21.94 -29.70 20.26
C ASP A 23 20.62 -28.92 20.18
N ILE A 24 20.32 -28.32 19.03
CA ILE A 24 19.06 -27.60 18.79
C ILE A 24 17.86 -28.55 18.95
N THR A 25 17.93 -29.75 18.38
CA THR A 25 16.80 -30.69 18.38
C THR A 25 16.59 -31.35 19.75
N LEU A 26 17.67 -31.72 20.44
CA LEU A 26 17.60 -32.24 21.82
C LEU A 26 17.12 -31.17 22.81
N SER A 27 17.66 -29.95 22.73
CA SER A 27 17.26 -28.82 23.57
C SER A 27 15.79 -28.43 23.33
N LYS A 28 15.35 -28.36 22.07
CA LYS A 28 13.94 -28.11 21.72
C LYS A 28 13.04 -29.20 22.27
N THR A 29 13.46 -30.46 22.22
CA THR A 29 12.70 -31.60 22.79
C THR A 29 12.61 -31.50 24.31
N GLN A 30 13.68 -31.15 25.00
CA GLN A 30 13.68 -31.00 26.45
C GLN A 30 12.82 -29.82 26.93
N ARG A 31 12.90 -28.66 26.27
CA ARG A 31 12.18 -27.44 26.66
C ARG A 31 10.69 -27.47 26.33
N LYS A 32 10.29 -28.08 25.21
CA LYS A 32 8.90 -28.05 24.71
C LYS A 32 8.05 -29.25 25.15
N THR A 33 8.65 -30.32 25.67
CA THR A 33 7.91 -31.49 26.17
C THR A 33 8.01 -31.57 27.70
N PRO A 34 6.98 -32.09 28.40
CA PRO A 34 7.04 -32.24 29.85
C PRO A 34 8.25 -33.08 30.26
N THR A 35 8.85 -32.78 31.42
CA THR A 35 10.12 -33.40 31.87
C THR A 35 9.94 -34.38 33.04
N MET A 36 8.99 -34.13 33.93
CA MET A 36 8.79 -34.94 35.14
C MET A 36 7.81 -36.10 34.92
N VAL A 37 8.22 -37.29 35.36
CA VAL A 37 7.39 -38.51 35.47
C VAL A 37 7.83 -39.27 36.71
N ALA A 38 6.86 -39.70 37.52
CA ALA A 38 7.09 -40.54 38.69
C ALA A 38 6.82 -42.02 38.37
N ALA A 39 7.45 -42.91 39.14
CA ALA A 39 7.27 -44.37 39.00
C ALA A 39 5.85 -44.83 39.35
N GLY A 40 5.18 -44.17 40.29
CA GLY A 40 3.80 -44.49 40.71
C GLY A 40 2.71 -44.09 39.71
N PHE A 41 3.03 -43.52 38.54
CA PHE A 41 2.02 -43.18 37.53
C PHE A 41 1.54 -44.41 36.76
N LYS A 42 0.26 -44.40 36.33
CA LYS A 42 -0.30 -45.44 35.43
C LYS A 42 0.62 -45.65 34.22
N ILE A 43 0.93 -46.90 33.89
CA ILE A 43 1.86 -47.27 32.80
C ILE A 43 1.46 -46.65 31.45
N THR A 44 0.15 -46.48 31.21
CA THR A 44 -0.38 -45.80 30.02
C THR A 44 0.09 -44.35 29.92
N ARG A 45 0.18 -43.62 31.04
CA ARG A 45 0.69 -42.24 31.12
C ARG A 45 2.21 -42.22 30.86
N ILE A 46 2.95 -43.18 31.42
CA ILE A 46 4.41 -43.31 31.23
C ILE A 46 4.73 -43.59 29.75
N ARG A 47 4.02 -44.55 29.12
CA ARG A 47 4.17 -44.87 27.69
C ARG A 47 3.87 -43.64 26.82
N LYS A 48 2.74 -42.97 27.03
CA LYS A 48 2.37 -41.74 26.31
C LYS A 48 3.43 -40.64 26.45
N PHE A 49 4.01 -40.47 27.64
CA PHE A 49 5.05 -39.49 27.90
C PHE A 49 6.30 -39.73 27.03
N TYR A 50 6.84 -40.96 27.01
CA TYR A 50 8.03 -41.27 26.23
C TYR A 50 7.76 -41.34 24.72
N MET A 51 6.59 -41.83 24.31
CA MET A 51 6.16 -41.77 22.91
C MET A 51 6.11 -40.34 22.39
N ARG A 52 5.60 -39.40 23.20
CA ARG A 52 5.57 -37.97 22.84
C ARG A 52 6.99 -37.42 22.64
N LYS A 53 7.95 -37.80 23.48
CA LYS A 53 9.36 -37.35 23.31
C LYS A 53 10.00 -37.88 22.03
N VAL A 54 9.81 -39.16 21.71
CA VAL A 54 10.36 -39.76 20.47
C VAL A 54 9.72 -39.13 19.24
N LYS A 55 8.39 -39.01 19.19
CA LYS A 55 7.68 -38.36 18.07
C LYS A 55 8.03 -36.87 17.92
N PHE A 56 8.17 -36.16 19.04
CA PHE A 56 8.53 -34.74 18.99
C PHE A 56 9.94 -34.52 18.43
N MET A 57 10.90 -35.36 18.81
CA MET A 57 12.25 -35.33 18.24
C MET A 57 12.20 -35.63 16.73
N GLN A 58 11.51 -36.70 16.33
CA GLN A 58 11.36 -37.07 14.91
C GLN A 58 10.79 -35.92 14.08
N SER A 59 9.67 -35.34 14.51
CA SER A 59 9.07 -34.19 13.84
C SER A 59 10.03 -33.00 13.77
N SER A 60 10.78 -32.71 14.85
CA SER A 60 11.72 -31.58 14.84
C SER A 60 12.94 -31.80 13.95
N ILE A 61 13.42 -33.04 13.80
CA ILE A 61 14.51 -33.35 12.85
C ILE A 61 13.98 -33.20 11.43
N ASN A 62 12.83 -33.80 11.12
CA ASN A 62 12.24 -33.76 9.79
C ASN A 62 11.90 -32.34 9.34
N GLU A 63 11.33 -31.52 10.22
CA GLU A 63 11.05 -30.10 9.94
C GLU A 63 12.33 -29.36 9.50
N ARG A 64 13.46 -29.63 10.16
CA ARG A 64 14.75 -29.00 9.84
C ARG A 64 15.36 -29.56 8.56
N LEU A 65 15.41 -30.88 8.39
CA LEU A 65 15.96 -31.49 7.17
C LEU A 65 15.13 -31.12 5.94
N GLN A 66 13.80 -31.07 6.07
CA GLN A 66 12.89 -30.65 5.02
C GLN A 66 13.12 -29.18 4.65
N ALA A 67 13.24 -28.30 5.64
CA ALA A 67 13.53 -26.89 5.40
C ALA A 67 14.85 -26.69 4.62
N VAL A 68 15.87 -27.52 4.86
CA VAL A 68 17.11 -27.51 4.07
C VAL A 68 16.81 -27.89 2.62
N ILE A 69 16.15 -29.03 2.38
CA ILE A 69 15.82 -29.50 1.01
C ILE A 69 15.01 -28.45 0.24
N ASP A 70 13.99 -27.87 0.86
CA ASP A 70 13.09 -26.91 0.20
C ASP A 70 13.77 -25.55 -0.06
N SER A 71 14.76 -25.20 0.74
CA SER A 71 15.48 -23.93 0.58
C SER A 71 16.43 -23.93 -0.62
N PHE A 72 16.96 -25.10 -1.00
CA PHE A 72 17.91 -25.21 -2.10
C PHE A 72 17.21 -25.31 -3.47
N PRO A 73 17.75 -24.64 -4.50
CA PRO A 73 17.22 -24.76 -5.86
C PRO A 73 17.42 -26.17 -6.40
N LYS A 74 16.38 -26.70 -7.05
CA LYS A 74 16.44 -27.94 -7.81
C LYS A 74 17.07 -27.67 -9.16
N LEU A 75 18.23 -28.28 -9.43
CA LEU A 75 19.00 -28.04 -10.65
C LEU A 75 18.26 -28.42 -11.95
N ASN A 76 17.30 -29.34 -11.89
CA ASN A 76 16.54 -29.76 -13.08
C ASN A 76 15.38 -28.80 -13.41
N ASP A 77 14.88 -28.05 -12.41
CA ASP A 77 13.70 -27.18 -12.56
C ASP A 77 14.10 -25.70 -12.76
N ILE A 78 15.39 -25.38 -12.58
CA ILE A 78 15.93 -24.03 -12.74
C ILE A 78 16.28 -23.75 -14.21
N HIS A 79 16.39 -22.47 -14.56
CA HIS A 79 16.83 -22.06 -15.90
C HIS A 79 18.20 -22.71 -16.26
N PRO A 80 18.38 -23.20 -17.51
CA PRO A 80 19.63 -23.86 -17.95
C PRO A 80 20.91 -23.10 -17.61
N PHE A 81 20.93 -21.77 -17.80
CA PHE A 81 22.03 -20.89 -17.35
C PHE A 81 22.47 -21.16 -15.90
N TYR A 82 21.53 -21.19 -14.96
CA TYR A 82 21.85 -21.40 -13.55
C TYR A 82 22.16 -22.86 -13.24
N ALA A 83 21.54 -23.81 -13.95
CA ALA A 83 21.83 -25.22 -13.81
C ALA A 83 23.29 -25.52 -14.18
N ASP A 84 23.73 -25.00 -15.32
CA ASP A 84 25.10 -25.20 -15.82
C ASP A 84 26.11 -24.39 -15.03
N LEU A 85 25.76 -23.16 -14.61
CA LEU A 85 26.62 -22.38 -13.71
C LEU A 85 26.85 -23.12 -12.38
N MET A 86 25.81 -23.74 -11.82
CA MET A 86 25.94 -24.56 -10.62
C MET A 86 26.71 -25.86 -10.87
N ASN A 87 26.60 -26.45 -12.06
CA ASN A 87 27.39 -27.60 -12.44
C ASN A 87 28.89 -27.27 -12.45
N VAL A 88 29.27 -26.14 -13.06
CA VAL A 88 30.66 -25.67 -13.11
C VAL A 88 31.19 -25.30 -11.72
N LEU A 89 30.38 -24.67 -10.88
CA LEU A 89 30.82 -24.16 -9.58
C LEU A 89 30.84 -25.22 -8.46
N TYR A 90 29.86 -26.13 -8.44
CA TYR A 90 29.60 -26.97 -7.27
C TYR A 90 29.66 -28.47 -7.54
N ASP A 91 29.83 -28.88 -8.80
CA ASP A 91 29.59 -30.24 -9.28
C ASP A 91 28.13 -30.69 -9.04
N ARG A 92 27.41 -30.90 -10.15
CA ARG A 92 26.00 -31.31 -10.13
C ARG A 92 25.79 -32.61 -9.35
N ASP A 93 26.73 -33.54 -9.45
CA ASP A 93 26.56 -34.87 -8.89
C ASP A 93 26.80 -34.85 -7.38
N HIS A 94 27.86 -34.17 -6.92
CA HIS A 94 28.09 -33.95 -5.49
C HIS A 94 26.95 -33.18 -4.82
N TYR A 95 26.42 -32.15 -5.48
CA TYR A 95 25.28 -31.38 -4.99
C TYR A 95 24.02 -32.24 -4.83
N LYS A 96 23.69 -33.05 -5.85
CA LYS A 96 22.53 -33.95 -5.81
C LYS A 96 22.70 -35.06 -4.77
N LEU A 97 23.90 -35.63 -4.64
CA LEU A 97 24.20 -36.64 -3.62
C LEU A 97 24.04 -36.08 -2.21
N ALA A 98 24.52 -34.87 -1.94
CA ALA A 98 24.39 -34.23 -0.62
C ALA A 98 22.92 -34.01 -0.23
N LEU A 99 22.08 -33.48 -1.14
CA LEU A 99 20.64 -33.35 -0.90
C LEU A 99 19.93 -34.72 -0.80
N GLY A 100 20.37 -35.69 -1.60
CA GLY A 100 19.91 -37.07 -1.56
C GLY A 100 20.16 -37.75 -0.22
N HIS A 101 21.35 -37.55 0.38
CA HIS A 101 21.70 -38.04 1.71
C HIS A 101 20.76 -37.47 2.78
N ILE A 102 20.44 -36.18 2.73
CA ILE A 102 19.51 -35.52 3.66
C ILE A 102 18.10 -36.11 3.52
N ASN A 103 17.61 -36.29 2.29
CA ASN A 103 16.29 -36.87 2.05
C ASN A 103 16.21 -38.34 2.51
N LYS A 104 17.25 -39.14 2.24
CA LYS A 104 17.35 -40.52 2.73
C LYS A 104 17.38 -40.57 4.26
N ALA A 105 18.11 -39.67 4.89
CA ALA A 105 18.20 -39.58 6.36
C ALA A 105 16.86 -39.20 7.00
N LYS A 106 16.07 -38.32 6.37
CA LYS A 106 14.69 -38.03 6.79
C LYS A 106 13.83 -39.30 6.83
N ASN A 107 13.85 -40.10 5.76
CA ASN A 107 13.07 -41.35 5.69
C ASN A 107 13.53 -42.38 6.74
N ILE A 108 14.84 -42.51 6.96
CA ILE A 108 15.37 -43.41 7.99
C ILE A 108 14.97 -42.94 9.41
N ASN A 109 14.96 -41.63 9.66
CA ASN A 109 14.50 -41.06 10.93
C ASN A 109 13.02 -41.39 11.22
N ASP A 110 12.17 -41.37 10.19
CA ASP A 110 10.77 -41.79 10.29
C ASP A 110 10.61 -43.27 10.66
N ASN A 111 11.40 -44.14 10.03
CA ASN A 111 11.40 -45.57 10.33
C ASN A 111 11.85 -45.84 11.77
N ILE A 112 12.96 -45.23 12.21
CA ILE A 112 13.46 -45.34 13.59
C ILE A 112 12.36 -44.91 14.58
N ALA A 113 11.73 -43.75 14.36
CA ALA A 113 10.70 -43.27 15.26
C ALA A 113 9.50 -44.22 15.34
N THR A 114 9.06 -44.73 14.19
CA THR A 114 7.90 -45.64 14.09
C THR A 114 8.16 -46.95 14.82
N ASP A 115 9.35 -47.54 14.64
CA ASP A 115 9.73 -48.80 15.29
C ASP A 115 9.83 -48.65 16.81
N TYR A 116 10.48 -47.59 17.30
CA TYR A 116 10.59 -47.36 18.74
C TYR A 116 9.26 -46.97 19.38
N VAL A 117 8.37 -46.27 18.67
CA VAL A 117 7.01 -46.02 19.14
C VAL A 117 6.21 -47.33 19.22
N ARG A 118 6.40 -48.26 18.27
CA ARG A 118 5.80 -49.61 18.32
C ARG A 118 6.30 -50.39 19.53
N LEU A 119 7.61 -50.41 19.78
CA LEU A 119 8.21 -51.08 20.95
C LEU A 119 7.75 -50.47 22.29
N LEU A 120 7.60 -49.13 22.36
CA LEU A 120 7.12 -48.44 23.56
C LEU A 120 5.68 -48.81 23.95
N LYS A 121 4.86 -49.35 23.03
CA LYS A 121 3.48 -49.79 23.35
C LYS A 121 3.46 -50.97 24.32
N TYR A 122 4.46 -51.83 24.26
CA TYR A 122 4.56 -53.08 25.03
C TYR A 122 5.49 -52.96 26.25
N ALA A 123 6.07 -51.79 26.51
CA ALA A 123 6.98 -51.61 27.64
C ALA A 123 6.24 -51.68 28.99
N ASP A 124 6.69 -52.54 29.88
CA ASP A 124 6.11 -52.86 31.20
C ASP A 124 6.44 -51.85 32.30
N SER A 125 7.62 -51.25 32.25
CA SER A 125 8.21 -50.48 33.35
C SER A 125 8.71 -49.10 32.94
N LEU A 126 8.85 -48.20 33.92
CA LEU A 126 9.45 -46.88 33.73
C LEU A 126 10.88 -46.99 33.19
N TYR A 127 11.66 -47.94 33.72
CA TYR A 127 13.04 -48.18 33.32
C TYR A 127 13.15 -48.61 31.86
N ARG A 128 12.36 -49.61 31.44
CA ARG A 128 12.32 -50.08 30.05
C ARG A 128 11.89 -48.98 29.08
N CYS A 129 10.89 -48.18 29.45
CA CYS A 129 10.48 -47.01 28.65
C CYS A 129 11.62 -45.97 28.52
N LYS A 130 12.34 -45.70 29.63
CA LYS A 130 13.47 -44.75 29.65
C LYS A 130 14.62 -45.22 28.75
N GLN A 131 14.95 -46.52 28.80
CA GLN A 131 15.98 -47.14 27.95
C GLN A 131 15.59 -47.08 26.47
N LEU A 132 14.37 -47.48 26.11
CA LEU A 132 13.87 -47.41 24.72
C LEU A 132 13.93 -45.98 24.17
N LYS A 133 13.54 -44.99 24.97
CA LYS A 133 13.67 -43.57 24.58
C LYS A 133 15.13 -43.16 24.40
N ARG A 134 16.05 -43.57 25.28
CA ARG A 134 17.49 -43.26 25.14
C ARG A 134 18.06 -43.87 23.86
N ALA A 135 17.71 -45.13 23.58
CA ALA A 135 18.14 -45.82 22.37
C ALA A 135 17.58 -45.16 21.10
N ALA A 136 16.30 -44.78 21.08
CA ALA A 136 15.67 -44.09 19.95
C ALA A 136 16.37 -42.76 19.65
N LEU A 137 16.50 -41.88 20.66
CA LEU A 137 17.15 -40.57 20.50
C LEU A 137 18.63 -40.72 20.13
N GLY A 138 19.32 -41.71 20.70
CA GLY A 138 20.71 -42.03 20.37
C GLY A 138 20.87 -42.40 18.89
N ARG A 139 20.03 -43.31 18.37
CA ARG A 139 20.06 -43.68 16.94
C ARG A 139 19.76 -42.51 16.01
N MET A 140 18.79 -41.66 16.37
CA MET A 140 18.50 -40.42 15.62
C MET A 140 19.69 -39.47 15.60
N CYS A 141 20.38 -39.29 16.75
CA CYS A 141 21.58 -38.46 16.81
C CYS A 141 22.75 -39.06 16.00
N THR A 142 22.94 -40.38 16.05
CA THR A 142 23.96 -41.06 15.22
C THR A 142 23.69 -40.86 13.72
N LEU A 143 22.43 -40.86 13.30
CA LEU A 143 22.05 -40.54 11.93
C LEU A 143 22.41 -39.10 11.55
N ILE A 144 22.16 -38.12 12.43
CA ILE A 144 22.59 -36.73 12.19
C ILE A 144 24.11 -36.62 12.12
N LYS A 145 24.86 -37.34 12.97
CA LYS A 145 26.34 -37.35 12.93
C LYS A 145 26.88 -37.85 11.58
N LYS A 146 26.22 -38.82 10.95
CA LYS A 146 26.61 -39.32 9.62
C LYS A 146 26.45 -38.27 8.51
N LEU A 147 25.60 -37.26 8.70
CA LEU A 147 25.38 -36.17 7.74
C LEU A 147 26.41 -35.01 7.84
N LYS A 148 27.45 -35.14 8.68
CA LYS A 148 28.42 -34.07 8.95
C LYS A 148 29.03 -33.49 7.67
N SER A 149 29.50 -34.34 6.75
CA SER A 149 30.13 -33.92 5.49
C SER A 149 29.15 -33.19 4.57
N SER A 150 27.98 -33.78 4.32
CA SER A 150 26.95 -33.18 3.46
C SER A 150 26.41 -31.84 3.98
N LEU A 151 26.21 -31.70 5.29
CA LEU A 151 25.78 -30.42 5.88
C LEU A 151 26.87 -29.34 5.80
N SER A 152 28.14 -29.71 5.98
CA SER A 152 29.26 -28.77 5.85
C SER A 152 29.38 -28.25 4.42
N TYR A 153 29.36 -29.17 3.45
CA TYR A 153 29.40 -28.83 2.02
C TYR A 153 28.23 -27.93 1.62
N LEU A 154 27.00 -28.26 2.03
CA LEU A 154 25.84 -27.43 1.69
C LEU A 154 25.91 -26.03 2.33
N GLU A 155 26.48 -25.87 3.52
CA GLU A 155 26.69 -24.55 4.12
C GLU A 155 27.74 -23.73 3.35
N GLU A 156 28.78 -24.36 2.82
CA GLU A 156 29.75 -23.71 1.93
C GLU A 156 29.10 -23.28 0.61
N VAL A 157 28.36 -24.18 -0.03
CA VAL A 157 27.59 -23.88 -1.24
C VAL A 157 26.63 -22.72 -0.98
N ARG A 158 25.89 -22.74 0.14
CA ARG A 158 24.97 -21.65 0.51
C ARG A 158 25.66 -20.30 0.63
N LYS A 159 26.82 -20.25 1.31
CA LYS A 159 27.59 -19.01 1.50
C LYS A 159 28.04 -18.44 0.15
N HIS A 160 28.51 -19.30 -0.75
CA HIS A 160 28.95 -18.89 -2.09
C HIS A 160 27.75 -18.46 -2.95
N LEU A 161 26.68 -19.26 -2.97
CA LEU A 161 25.45 -19.01 -3.72
C LEU A 161 24.76 -17.71 -3.30
N GLY A 162 24.85 -17.32 -2.02
CA GLY A 162 24.36 -16.02 -1.53
C GLY A 162 25.16 -14.80 -2.02
N ARG A 163 26.40 -14.99 -2.48
CA ARG A 163 27.25 -13.92 -3.06
C ARG A 163 27.06 -13.77 -4.56
N LEU A 164 26.56 -14.80 -5.25
CA LEU A 164 26.34 -14.73 -6.69
C LEU A 164 25.39 -13.59 -7.05
N PRO A 165 25.69 -12.83 -8.12
CA PRO A 165 24.81 -11.77 -8.58
C PRO A 165 23.50 -12.35 -9.12
N ASN A 166 22.45 -11.53 -9.01
CA ASN A 166 21.13 -11.87 -9.55
C ASN A 166 21.08 -11.45 -11.02
N ILE A 167 21.14 -12.43 -11.92
CA ILE A 167 21.10 -12.26 -13.37
C ILE A 167 19.76 -12.77 -13.84
N ASP A 168 19.03 -11.98 -14.63
CA ASP A 168 17.79 -12.46 -15.25
C ASP A 168 18.10 -12.82 -16.72
N PRO A 169 18.05 -14.10 -17.09
CA PRO A 169 18.34 -14.53 -18.46
C PRO A 169 17.44 -13.90 -19.53
N ASN A 170 16.25 -13.42 -19.14
CA ASN A 170 15.27 -12.86 -20.07
C ASN A 170 15.41 -11.34 -20.23
N LEU A 171 16.10 -10.65 -19.31
CA LEU A 171 16.31 -9.20 -19.41
C LEU A 171 17.29 -8.85 -20.52
N ARG A 172 17.32 -7.58 -20.88
CA ARG A 172 18.21 -7.06 -21.92
C ARG A 172 19.61 -7.03 -21.33
N THR A 173 20.50 -7.79 -21.94
CA THR A 173 21.82 -8.04 -21.38
C THR A 173 22.88 -7.74 -22.42
N LEU A 174 23.94 -7.07 -21.98
CA LEU A 174 25.19 -6.89 -22.70
C LEU A 174 26.25 -7.73 -22.00
N ILE A 175 27.04 -8.50 -22.74
CA ILE A 175 28.11 -9.33 -22.18
C ILE A 175 29.44 -8.80 -22.70
N LEU A 176 30.35 -8.47 -21.78
CA LEU A 176 31.71 -8.04 -22.11
C LEU A 176 32.61 -9.26 -22.20
N THR A 177 33.28 -9.46 -23.34
CA THR A 177 34.18 -10.59 -23.59
C THR A 177 35.50 -10.11 -24.19
N GLY A 178 36.54 -10.94 -24.09
CA GLY A 178 37.89 -10.64 -24.58
C GLY A 178 38.98 -11.12 -23.63
N PHE A 179 40.23 -10.96 -24.04
CA PHE A 179 41.41 -11.34 -23.26
C PHE A 179 41.45 -10.66 -21.88
N PRO A 180 42.19 -11.21 -20.89
CA PRO A 180 42.51 -10.47 -19.68
C PRO A 180 43.14 -9.10 -19.99
N ASN A 181 42.99 -8.12 -19.09
CA ASN A 181 43.63 -6.79 -19.20
C ASN A 181 43.27 -5.91 -20.41
N VAL A 182 42.29 -6.28 -21.24
CA VAL A 182 41.79 -5.44 -22.36
C VAL A 182 40.91 -4.27 -21.88
N GLY A 183 40.53 -4.22 -20.60
CA GLY A 183 39.72 -3.12 -20.03
C GLY A 183 38.21 -3.37 -19.95
N LYS A 184 37.76 -4.64 -19.89
CA LYS A 184 36.34 -5.02 -19.70
C LYS A 184 35.74 -4.45 -18.42
N SER A 185 36.38 -4.71 -17.27
CA SER A 185 35.90 -4.25 -15.97
C SER A 185 35.93 -2.71 -15.84
N SER A 186 36.92 -2.05 -16.46
CA SER A 186 36.96 -0.58 -16.55
C SER A 186 35.77 -0.03 -17.35
N PHE A 187 35.44 -0.66 -18.47
CA PHE A 187 34.25 -0.29 -19.25
C PHE A 187 32.96 -0.47 -18.45
N LEU A 188 32.85 -1.56 -17.67
CA LEU A 188 31.70 -1.78 -16.78
C LEU A 188 31.55 -0.67 -15.72
N ASN A 189 32.64 -0.24 -15.10
CA ASN A 189 32.63 0.83 -14.10
C ASN A 189 32.30 2.20 -14.72
N ASN A 190 32.69 2.45 -15.98
CA ASN A 190 32.36 3.70 -16.67
C ASN A 190 30.89 3.77 -17.10
N ILE A 191 30.31 2.64 -17.54
CA ILE A 191 28.93 2.59 -18.06
C ILE A 191 27.86 2.41 -16.98
N SER A 192 28.26 1.92 -15.80
CA SER A 192 27.35 1.53 -14.72
C SER A 192 27.90 1.91 -13.35
N LYS A 193 27.04 1.93 -12.33
CA LYS A 193 27.46 2.16 -10.93
C LYS A 193 28.08 0.91 -10.27
N ALA A 194 28.54 -0.06 -11.07
CA ALA A 194 29.27 -1.19 -10.53
C ALA A 194 30.62 -0.72 -9.96
N ASN A 195 31.10 -1.41 -8.93
CA ASN A 195 32.41 -1.17 -8.36
C ASN A 195 33.20 -2.48 -8.43
N VAL A 196 33.78 -2.74 -9.61
CA VAL A 196 34.63 -3.91 -9.86
C VAL A 196 36.09 -3.50 -9.75
N ASP A 197 36.89 -4.29 -9.06
CA ASP A 197 38.32 -4.03 -8.88
C ASP A 197 39.06 -4.16 -10.22
N VAL A 198 39.78 -3.11 -10.61
CA VAL A 198 40.61 -3.08 -11.81
C VAL A 198 42.07 -3.11 -11.38
N GLN A 199 42.80 -4.13 -11.82
CA GLN A 199 44.22 -4.31 -11.54
C GLN A 199 44.94 -4.75 -12.83
N PRO A 200 46.26 -4.51 -12.98
CA PRO A 200 46.97 -4.75 -14.24
C PRO A 200 47.37 -6.21 -14.48
N TYR A 201 47.05 -7.14 -13.58
CA TYR A 201 47.39 -8.57 -13.71
C TYR A 201 46.17 -9.38 -14.17
N ALA A 202 46.41 -10.49 -14.89
CA ALA A 202 45.31 -11.33 -15.38
C ALA A 202 44.48 -11.94 -14.24
N PHE A 203 43.23 -12.32 -14.54
CA PHE A 203 42.27 -12.93 -13.60
C PHE A 203 41.88 -12.05 -12.40
N THR A 204 41.88 -10.73 -12.56
CA THR A 204 41.29 -9.79 -11.58
C THR A 204 39.84 -10.15 -11.23
N THR A 205 39.05 -10.52 -12.24
CA THR A 205 37.67 -10.96 -12.11
C THR A 205 37.59 -12.48 -12.23
N GLN A 206 37.38 -13.16 -11.10
CA GLN A 206 37.23 -14.63 -11.05
C GLN A 206 35.76 -15.09 -11.16
N SER A 207 34.81 -14.16 -11.05
CA SER A 207 33.38 -14.41 -11.12
C SER A 207 32.70 -13.42 -12.06
N LEU A 208 31.52 -13.79 -12.56
CA LEU A 208 30.65 -12.86 -13.30
C LEU A 208 30.22 -11.69 -12.41
N PHE A 209 30.42 -10.46 -12.88
CA PHE A 209 29.90 -9.26 -12.24
C PHE A 209 28.78 -8.66 -13.07
N VAL A 210 27.84 -7.99 -12.41
CA VAL A 210 26.67 -7.39 -13.07
C VAL A 210 26.59 -5.92 -12.71
N GLY A 211 26.62 -5.07 -13.74
CA GLY A 211 26.24 -3.67 -13.68
C GLY A 211 24.84 -3.45 -14.24
N HIS A 212 24.18 -2.40 -13.77
CA HIS A 212 22.91 -1.95 -14.32
C HIS A 212 23.07 -0.57 -14.93
N THR A 213 22.52 -0.39 -16.13
CA THR A 213 22.53 0.90 -16.82
C THR A 213 21.17 1.15 -17.45
N ASP A 214 20.78 2.40 -17.55
CA ASP A 214 19.52 2.80 -18.16
C ASP A 214 19.78 3.35 -19.56
N TYR A 215 18.96 2.93 -20.52
CA TYR A 215 19.01 3.40 -21.91
C TYR A 215 17.64 3.28 -22.57
N LYS A 216 17.20 4.33 -23.27
CA LYS A 216 15.85 4.47 -23.86
C LYS A 216 14.74 4.06 -22.88
N TYR A 217 14.79 4.62 -21.66
CA TYR A 217 13.83 4.36 -20.57
C TYR A 217 13.66 2.88 -20.19
N SER A 218 14.63 2.04 -20.53
CA SER A 218 14.67 0.62 -20.20
C SER A 218 15.89 0.31 -19.35
N ASN A 219 15.73 -0.62 -18.42
CA ASN A 219 16.83 -1.12 -17.61
C ASN A 219 17.58 -2.20 -18.37
N TRP A 220 18.90 -2.09 -18.38
CA TRP A 220 19.84 -3.02 -19.00
C TRP A 220 20.74 -3.64 -17.95
N GLN A 221 21.14 -4.88 -18.22
CA GLN A 221 22.15 -5.60 -17.46
C GLN A 221 23.43 -5.62 -18.29
N VAL A 222 24.55 -5.24 -17.70
CA VAL A 222 25.87 -5.39 -18.30
C VAL A 222 26.61 -6.41 -17.47
N ILE A 223 27.03 -7.50 -18.09
CA ILE A 223 27.73 -8.59 -17.41
C ILE A 223 29.18 -8.53 -17.83
N ASP A 224 30.05 -8.38 -16.84
CA ASP A 224 31.48 -8.52 -17.02
C ASP A 224 31.86 -9.98 -16.80
N THR A 225 32.55 -10.56 -17.79
CA THR A 225 33.03 -11.94 -17.70
C THR A 225 34.51 -11.96 -17.38
N PRO A 226 34.98 -13.00 -16.66
CA PRO A 226 36.41 -13.32 -16.62
C PRO A 226 37.02 -13.34 -18.03
N GLY A 227 38.29 -12.95 -18.12
CA GLY A 227 39.03 -13.03 -19.39
C GLY A 227 39.10 -14.47 -19.89
N LEU A 228 38.89 -14.64 -21.20
CA LEU A 228 39.02 -15.93 -21.87
C LEU A 228 40.43 -16.06 -22.46
N LEU A 229 41.06 -17.21 -22.30
CA LEU A 229 42.29 -17.57 -23.00
C LEU A 229 42.01 -18.56 -24.14
N ASP A 230 42.99 -18.71 -25.01
CA ASP A 230 42.89 -19.51 -26.23
C ASP A 230 43.17 -21.00 -25.99
N HIS A 231 42.47 -21.58 -25.02
CA HIS A 231 42.52 -23.02 -24.73
C HIS A 231 41.34 -23.74 -25.40
N GLN A 232 41.57 -25.01 -25.77
CA GLN A 232 40.50 -25.92 -26.18
C GLN A 232 39.45 -26.03 -25.07
N LEU A 233 38.17 -26.18 -25.44
CA LEU A 233 37.05 -26.15 -24.50
C LEU A 233 37.23 -27.12 -23.31
N ASP A 234 37.78 -28.31 -23.54
CA ASP A 234 37.96 -29.36 -22.53
C ASP A 234 39.09 -29.06 -21.52
N GLN A 235 39.98 -28.12 -21.85
CA GLN A 235 41.13 -27.74 -21.02
C GLN A 235 40.89 -26.41 -20.28
N ARG A 236 39.69 -25.85 -20.38
CA ARG A 236 39.37 -24.55 -19.78
C ARG A 236 39.13 -24.66 -18.28
N ASN A 237 39.58 -23.63 -17.58
CA ASN A 237 39.42 -23.54 -16.14
C ASN A 237 37.96 -23.30 -15.74
N THR A 238 37.61 -23.60 -14.49
CA THR A 238 36.27 -23.34 -13.94
C THR A 238 35.85 -21.87 -14.08
N ILE A 239 36.81 -20.94 -14.00
CA ILE A 239 36.60 -19.50 -14.19
C ILE A 239 36.19 -19.18 -15.63
N GLU A 240 36.88 -19.78 -16.62
CA GLU A 240 36.59 -19.57 -18.04
C GLU A 240 35.27 -20.24 -18.44
N MET A 241 34.98 -21.41 -17.87
CA MET A 241 33.71 -22.11 -18.07
C MET A 241 32.50 -21.29 -17.59
N GLN A 242 32.65 -20.43 -16.58
CA GLN A 242 31.59 -19.49 -16.19
C GLN A 242 31.29 -18.47 -17.29
N ALA A 243 32.33 -17.92 -17.93
CA ALA A 243 32.18 -16.98 -19.04
C ALA A 243 31.52 -17.65 -20.25
N ILE A 244 31.90 -18.89 -20.58
CA ILE A 244 31.27 -19.68 -21.64
C ILE A 244 29.80 -19.98 -21.32
N THR A 245 29.49 -20.32 -20.07
CA THR A 245 28.11 -20.59 -19.63
C THR A 245 27.22 -19.35 -19.81
N ALA A 246 27.73 -18.17 -19.46
CA ALA A 246 27.05 -16.90 -19.72
C ALA A 246 26.87 -16.67 -21.23
N LEU A 247 27.91 -16.90 -22.02
CA LEU A 247 27.88 -16.73 -23.47
C LEU A 247 27.02 -17.74 -24.20
N ALA A 248 26.80 -18.95 -23.69
CA ALA A 248 25.93 -19.93 -24.31
C ALA A 248 24.46 -19.60 -24.03
N HIS A 249 24.08 -19.41 -22.76
CA HIS A 249 22.67 -19.40 -22.34
C HIS A 249 21.99 -18.05 -22.34
N LEU A 250 22.73 -16.94 -22.27
CA LEU A 250 22.12 -15.61 -22.18
C LEU A 250 21.81 -15.02 -23.55
N ASN A 251 20.59 -14.52 -23.73
CA ASN A 251 20.14 -13.84 -24.94
C ASN A 251 20.61 -12.37 -24.92
N ALA A 252 21.89 -12.15 -25.18
CA ALA A 252 22.57 -10.88 -25.01
C ALA A 252 23.20 -10.36 -26.31
N CYS A 253 23.55 -9.08 -26.32
CA CYS A 253 24.54 -8.56 -27.26
C CYS A 253 25.93 -8.83 -26.70
N VAL A 254 26.81 -9.40 -27.51
CA VAL A 254 28.19 -9.67 -27.13
C VAL A 254 29.04 -8.48 -27.56
N LEU A 255 29.82 -7.95 -26.62
CA LEU A 255 30.81 -6.91 -26.83
C LEU A 255 32.18 -7.57 -26.72
N PHE A 256 32.84 -7.79 -27.85
CA PHE A 256 34.18 -8.35 -27.88
C PHE A 256 35.20 -7.22 -27.85
N LEU A 257 35.90 -7.05 -26.73
CA LEU A 257 36.93 -6.03 -26.56
C LEU A 257 38.27 -6.56 -27.07
N LEU A 258 38.82 -5.82 -28.03
CA LEU A 258 40.15 -6.02 -28.60
C LEU A 258 41.06 -4.87 -28.13
N ASP A 259 42.25 -5.18 -27.63
CA ASP A 259 43.27 -4.18 -27.29
C ASP A 259 44.22 -4.00 -28.48
N ILE A 260 44.15 -2.85 -29.14
CA ILE A 260 45.01 -2.51 -30.29
C ILE A 260 46.41 -2.06 -29.89
N SER A 261 46.63 -1.77 -28.61
CA SER A 261 47.95 -1.33 -28.11
C SER A 261 48.87 -2.50 -27.72
N GLU A 262 48.34 -3.74 -27.69
CA GLU A 262 49.03 -4.95 -27.20
C GLU A 262 49.50 -4.89 -25.73
N ASN A 263 49.17 -3.82 -24.99
CA ASN A 263 49.48 -3.65 -23.57
C ASN A 263 48.80 -4.68 -22.65
N CYS A 264 47.82 -5.45 -23.15
CA CYS A 264 47.24 -6.57 -22.43
C CYS A 264 48.19 -7.77 -22.28
N GLY A 265 49.35 -7.76 -22.96
CA GLY A 265 50.35 -8.84 -22.93
C GLY A 265 50.11 -9.93 -23.97
N TYR A 266 49.25 -9.68 -24.96
CA TYR A 266 48.92 -10.60 -26.05
C TYR A 266 48.88 -9.84 -27.38
N THR A 267 49.35 -10.49 -28.45
CA THR A 267 49.38 -9.88 -29.79
C THR A 267 47.97 -9.78 -30.38
N ILE A 268 47.77 -8.87 -31.33
CA ILE A 268 46.48 -8.73 -32.01
C ILE A 268 46.08 -10.04 -32.72
N GLU A 269 47.04 -10.77 -33.29
CA GLU A 269 46.78 -12.07 -33.94
C GLU A 269 46.23 -13.13 -32.98
N GLN A 270 46.78 -13.20 -31.76
CA GLN A 270 46.26 -14.08 -30.71
C GLN A 270 44.84 -13.68 -30.29
N GLN A 271 44.57 -12.38 -30.23
CA GLN A 271 43.23 -11.85 -29.96
C GLN A 271 42.21 -12.25 -31.04
N ILE A 272 42.62 -12.23 -32.31
CA ILE A 272 41.80 -12.69 -33.44
C ILE A 272 41.62 -14.21 -33.42
N SER A 273 42.66 -14.98 -33.07
CA SER A 273 42.57 -16.43 -32.91
C SER A 273 41.51 -16.82 -31.89
N LEU A 274 41.54 -16.19 -30.70
CA LEU A 274 40.52 -16.41 -29.67
C LEU A 274 39.13 -16.13 -30.20
N PHE A 275 38.93 -15.01 -30.90
CA PHE A 275 37.66 -14.63 -31.49
C PHE A 275 37.14 -15.72 -32.44
N ASN A 276 37.98 -16.23 -33.33
CA ASN A 276 37.62 -17.29 -34.27
C ASN A 276 37.25 -18.59 -33.54
N ASN A 277 37.93 -18.92 -32.45
CA ASN A 277 37.67 -20.12 -31.65
C ASN A 277 36.34 -20.03 -30.88
N ILE A 278 35.93 -18.84 -30.44
CA ILE A 278 34.65 -18.63 -29.74
C ILE A 278 33.50 -18.21 -30.66
N LYS A 279 33.77 -17.90 -31.93
CA LYS A 279 32.79 -17.55 -32.98
C LYS A 279 31.56 -18.47 -33.02
N PRO A 280 31.67 -19.81 -32.84
CA PRO A 280 30.50 -20.68 -32.80
C PRO A 280 29.51 -20.38 -31.67
N LEU A 281 29.97 -19.82 -30.54
CA LEU A 281 29.13 -19.46 -29.40
C LEU A 281 28.30 -18.18 -29.65
N PHE A 282 28.63 -17.41 -30.69
CA PHE A 282 27.95 -16.17 -31.04
C PHE A 282 26.81 -16.37 -32.03
N GLN A 283 26.54 -17.61 -32.46
CA GLN A 283 25.44 -17.89 -33.38
C GLN A 283 24.11 -17.41 -32.79
N ALA A 284 23.33 -16.69 -33.61
CA ALA A 284 22.07 -16.03 -33.26
C ALA A 284 22.17 -14.86 -32.24
N LYS A 285 23.37 -14.32 -31.97
CA LYS A 285 23.56 -13.18 -31.07
C LYS A 285 24.14 -11.98 -31.82
N PRO A 286 23.65 -10.75 -31.54
CA PRO A 286 24.27 -9.56 -32.10
C PRO A 286 25.65 -9.35 -31.48
N LEU A 287 26.61 -8.97 -32.32
CA LEU A 287 28.02 -8.82 -31.99
C LEU A 287 28.51 -7.41 -32.30
N VAL A 288 29.25 -6.83 -31.36
CA VAL A 288 29.96 -5.57 -31.54
C VAL A 288 31.42 -5.79 -31.15
N ILE A 289 32.33 -5.47 -32.06
CA ILE A 289 33.77 -5.54 -31.86
C ILE A 289 34.24 -4.16 -31.45
N VAL A 290 34.86 -4.09 -30.28
CA VAL A 290 35.23 -2.83 -29.65
C VAL A 290 36.74 -2.73 -29.55
N LEU A 291 37.31 -1.77 -30.25
CA LEU A 291 38.74 -1.45 -30.20
C LEU A 291 38.99 -0.56 -28.98
N SER A 292 39.65 -1.11 -27.97
CA SER A 292 39.95 -0.46 -26.71
C SER A 292 41.35 0.17 -26.69
N LYS A 293 41.58 1.10 -25.75
CA LYS A 293 42.87 1.79 -25.53
C LYS A 293 43.35 2.66 -26.70
N ILE A 294 42.40 3.31 -27.40
CA ILE A 294 42.70 4.20 -28.54
C ILE A 294 43.53 5.44 -28.16
N ASP A 295 43.60 5.75 -26.87
CA ASP A 295 44.45 6.79 -26.30
C ASP A 295 45.94 6.48 -26.40
N VAL A 296 46.31 5.19 -26.46
CA VAL A 296 47.70 4.73 -26.60
C VAL A 296 48.08 4.54 -28.07
N CYS A 297 47.21 3.91 -28.86
CA CYS A 297 47.44 3.64 -30.28
C CYS A 297 46.15 3.90 -31.05
N LYS A 298 46.21 4.70 -32.12
CA LYS A 298 45.02 4.97 -32.95
C LYS A 298 44.87 3.92 -34.04
N PHE A 299 43.63 3.59 -34.40
CA PHE A 299 43.36 2.59 -35.44
C PHE A 299 44.05 2.86 -36.80
N PRO A 300 44.13 4.11 -37.31
CA PRO A 300 44.82 4.39 -38.58
C PRO A 300 46.35 4.19 -38.53
N GLU A 301 46.95 4.18 -37.34
CA GLU A 301 48.40 4.05 -37.15
C GLU A 301 48.86 2.58 -37.16
N LEU A 302 47.91 1.63 -37.12
CA LEU A 302 48.20 0.19 -37.18
C LEU A 302 48.70 -0.21 -38.57
N LYS A 303 49.47 -1.31 -38.65
CA LYS A 303 49.88 -1.91 -39.94
C LYS A 303 48.65 -2.25 -40.79
N GLU A 304 48.71 -1.96 -42.09
CA GLU A 304 47.60 -2.21 -43.03
C GLU A 304 47.11 -3.66 -43.01
N ASP A 305 48.02 -4.63 -42.85
CA ASP A 305 47.66 -6.05 -42.81
C ASP A 305 46.77 -6.39 -41.62
N ILE A 306 47.09 -5.86 -40.44
CA ILE A 306 46.31 -6.07 -39.21
C ILE A 306 44.96 -5.34 -39.33
N GLN A 307 44.93 -4.13 -39.89
CA GLN A 307 43.68 -3.43 -40.16
C GLN A 307 42.76 -4.25 -41.07
N LYS A 308 43.31 -4.82 -42.15
CA LYS A 308 42.57 -5.70 -43.07
C LYS A 308 42.06 -6.94 -42.35
N GLN A 309 42.85 -7.57 -41.48
CA GLN A 309 42.40 -8.73 -40.69
C GLN A 309 41.23 -8.36 -39.76
N ILE A 310 41.31 -7.25 -39.02
CA ILE A 310 40.24 -6.79 -38.13
C ILE A 310 38.96 -6.46 -38.90
N GLN A 311 39.09 -5.77 -40.04
CA GLN A 311 37.96 -5.45 -40.90
C GLN A 311 37.34 -6.70 -41.54
N THR A 312 38.15 -7.68 -41.91
CA THR A 312 37.69 -8.96 -42.46
C THR A 312 36.89 -9.74 -41.41
N MET A 313 37.43 -9.85 -40.19
CA MET A 313 36.74 -10.45 -39.04
C MET A 313 35.37 -9.79 -38.79
N ALA A 314 35.31 -8.45 -38.82
CA ALA A 314 34.05 -7.71 -38.63
C ALA A 314 33.05 -7.97 -39.76
N LYS A 315 33.50 -7.97 -41.02
CA LYS A 315 32.65 -8.24 -42.20
C LYS A 315 32.08 -9.66 -42.20
N GLU A 316 32.91 -10.66 -41.93
CA GLU A 316 32.49 -12.07 -41.90
C GLU A 316 31.41 -12.35 -40.85
N THR A 317 31.48 -11.66 -39.72
CA THR A 317 30.54 -11.85 -38.61
C THR A 317 29.39 -10.85 -38.60
N ASN A 318 29.34 -9.96 -39.61
CA ASN A 318 28.41 -8.84 -39.68
C ASN A 318 28.40 -8.02 -38.36
N ALA A 319 29.59 -7.86 -37.77
CA ALA A 319 29.78 -7.16 -36.52
C ALA A 319 30.17 -5.70 -36.76
N TYR A 320 29.70 -4.83 -35.88
CA TYR A 320 30.08 -3.41 -35.93
C TYR A 320 31.42 -3.20 -35.26
N LEU A 321 32.29 -2.43 -35.91
CA LEU A 321 33.59 -2.03 -35.39
C LEU A 321 33.49 -0.62 -34.79
N ILE A 322 33.77 -0.48 -33.49
CA ILE A 322 33.73 0.81 -32.79
C ILE A 322 35.00 1.00 -31.98
N GLN A 323 35.51 2.23 -31.96
CA GLN A 323 36.70 2.63 -31.20
C GLN A 323 36.27 3.24 -29.85
N MET A 324 37.00 2.93 -28.77
CA MET A 324 36.77 3.51 -27.45
C MET A 324 38.03 3.64 -26.60
N SER A 325 38.04 4.60 -25.69
CA SER A 325 39.02 4.68 -24.59
C SER A 325 38.32 4.82 -23.25
N ASN A 326 38.75 3.99 -22.29
CA ASN A 326 38.25 4.04 -20.92
C ASN A 326 38.84 5.22 -20.11
N ILE A 327 39.97 5.78 -20.55
CA ILE A 327 40.68 6.87 -19.86
C ILE A 327 40.15 8.22 -20.34
N SER A 328 40.08 8.45 -21.66
CA SER A 328 39.56 9.71 -22.20
C SER A 328 38.04 9.81 -22.13
N GLY A 329 37.35 8.66 -22.02
CA GLY A 329 35.89 8.58 -22.07
C GLY A 329 35.33 8.59 -23.50
N ASP A 330 36.21 8.67 -24.51
CA ASP A 330 35.82 8.74 -25.91
C ASP A 330 35.24 7.41 -26.42
N GLY A 331 34.17 7.47 -27.21
CA GLY A 331 33.48 6.31 -27.79
C GLY A 331 32.68 5.42 -26.84
N ILE A 332 32.75 5.60 -25.50
CA ILE A 332 32.04 4.74 -24.53
C ILE A 332 30.52 4.77 -24.74
N ASN A 333 29.96 5.98 -24.90
CA ASN A 333 28.53 6.17 -25.10
C ASN A 333 28.07 5.65 -26.47
N ASP A 334 28.93 5.72 -27.48
CA ASP A 334 28.63 5.22 -28.83
C ASP A 334 28.56 3.70 -28.84
N VAL A 335 29.52 3.03 -28.19
CA VAL A 335 29.48 1.58 -27.96
C VAL A 335 28.19 1.18 -27.23
N LYS A 336 27.85 1.89 -26.14
CA LYS A 336 26.61 1.66 -25.40
C LYS A 336 25.37 1.78 -26.30
N ALA A 337 25.24 2.91 -27.00
CA ALA A 337 24.05 3.21 -27.80
C ALA A 337 23.89 2.20 -28.93
N LYS A 338 24.96 1.92 -29.68
CA LYS A 338 24.94 0.96 -30.79
C LYS A 338 24.62 -0.45 -30.32
N ALA A 339 25.30 -0.95 -29.29
CA ALA A 339 25.04 -2.30 -28.77
C ALA A 339 23.60 -2.46 -28.26
N CYS A 340 23.05 -1.43 -27.60
CA CYS A 340 21.67 -1.44 -27.16
C CYS A 340 20.68 -1.43 -28.34
N ASP A 341 20.92 -0.59 -29.34
CA ASP A 341 20.02 -0.46 -30.50
C ASP A 341 19.97 -1.76 -31.31
N ILE A 342 21.12 -2.39 -31.58
CA ILE A 342 21.20 -3.67 -32.29
C ILE A 342 20.43 -4.76 -31.52
N LEU A 343 20.59 -4.83 -30.20
CA LEU A 343 19.85 -5.81 -29.40
C LEU A 343 18.35 -5.53 -29.39
N LEU A 344 17.94 -4.26 -29.39
CA LEU A 344 16.53 -3.88 -29.48
C LEU A 344 15.95 -4.32 -30.81
N ASP A 345 16.61 -4.05 -31.93
CA ASP A 345 16.14 -4.43 -33.26
C ASP A 345 16.03 -5.95 -33.40
N HIS A 346 17.04 -6.68 -32.93
CA HIS A 346 16.99 -8.14 -32.90
C HIS A 346 15.84 -8.68 -32.03
N ARG A 347 15.57 -8.06 -30.87
CA ARG A 347 14.44 -8.46 -30.02
C ARG A 347 13.08 -8.03 -30.57
N LEU A 348 13.02 -6.91 -31.28
CA LEU A 348 11.79 -6.42 -31.91
C LEU A 348 11.41 -7.34 -33.08
N THR A 349 12.37 -7.72 -33.92
CA THR A 349 12.14 -8.70 -34.99
C THR A 349 11.68 -10.05 -34.44
N GLN A 350 12.29 -10.55 -33.36
CA GLN A 350 11.81 -11.77 -32.67
C GLN A 350 10.39 -11.61 -32.10
N LYS A 351 10.06 -10.46 -31.52
CA LYS A 351 8.72 -10.21 -30.99
C LYS A 351 7.66 -10.03 -32.08
N ALA A 352 8.04 -9.47 -33.23
CA ALA A 352 7.16 -9.29 -34.38
C ALA A 352 6.78 -10.64 -35.02
N LYS A 353 7.65 -11.66 -34.91
CA LYS A 353 7.34 -13.04 -35.33
C LYS A 353 6.21 -13.68 -34.50
N ASP A 354 5.94 -13.20 -33.28
CA ASP A 354 4.87 -13.68 -32.41
C ASP A 354 3.57 -12.84 -32.59
N PRO A 355 2.59 -13.25 -33.41
CA PRO A 355 1.43 -12.41 -33.74
C PRO A 355 0.57 -12.08 -32.51
N LYS A 356 0.38 -13.03 -31.60
CA LYS A 356 -0.40 -12.83 -30.35
C LYS A 356 0.19 -11.75 -29.44
N LYS A 357 1.51 -11.65 -29.37
CA LYS A 357 2.18 -10.61 -28.54
C LYS A 357 2.12 -9.26 -29.24
N ALA A 358 2.29 -9.24 -30.56
CA ALA A 358 2.18 -8.04 -31.36
C ALA A 358 0.78 -7.40 -31.23
N GLU A 359 -0.28 -8.16 -31.46
CA GLU A 359 -1.68 -7.68 -31.34
C GLU A 359 -2.00 -7.06 -29.97
N SER A 360 -1.54 -7.69 -28.88
CA SER A 360 -1.72 -7.16 -27.53
C SER A 360 -1.05 -5.80 -27.33
N ILE A 361 0.10 -5.57 -27.99
CA ILE A 361 0.88 -4.33 -27.89
C ILE A 361 0.34 -3.25 -28.84
N MET A 362 -0.24 -3.62 -30.00
CA MET A 362 -0.77 -2.68 -30.99
C MET A 362 -1.77 -1.69 -30.39
N SER A 363 -2.64 -2.15 -29.47
CA SER A 363 -3.57 -1.27 -28.75
C SER A 363 -2.89 -0.15 -27.96
N LYS A 364 -1.65 -0.35 -27.50
CA LYS A 364 -0.86 0.64 -26.75
C LYS A 364 0.01 1.52 -27.64
N LEU A 365 0.39 1.02 -28.82
CA LEU A 365 1.18 1.76 -29.80
C LEU A 365 0.31 2.69 -30.64
N HIS A 366 -0.98 2.38 -30.79
CA HIS A 366 -1.91 3.20 -31.54
C HIS A 366 -2.14 4.54 -30.84
N VAL A 367 -1.71 5.62 -31.50
CA VAL A 367 -2.06 6.99 -31.13
C VAL A 367 -3.35 7.36 -31.87
N SER A 368 -4.40 7.68 -31.13
CA SER A 368 -5.69 8.04 -31.71
C SER A 368 -5.65 9.46 -32.28
N GLU A 369 -5.86 9.59 -33.57
CA GLU A 369 -5.98 10.90 -34.22
C GLU A 369 -7.43 11.39 -34.15
N PRO A 370 -7.68 12.57 -33.56
CA PRO A 370 -9.03 13.11 -33.44
C PRO A 370 -9.56 13.50 -34.83
N LYS A 371 -10.64 12.87 -35.26
CA LYS A 371 -11.36 13.28 -36.47
C LYS A 371 -12.00 14.66 -36.24
N LYS A 372 -11.85 15.57 -37.21
CA LYS A 372 -12.44 16.91 -37.13
C LYS A 372 -13.97 16.79 -37.07
N ARG A 373 -14.56 17.16 -35.93
CA ARG A 373 -16.01 17.12 -35.69
C ARG A 373 -16.69 18.45 -36.01
N ASP A 374 -16.17 19.54 -35.45
CA ASP A 374 -16.72 20.89 -35.57
C ASP A 374 -15.61 21.87 -36.00
N ASN A 375 -15.98 23.06 -36.49
CA ASN A 375 -15.04 24.16 -36.78
C ASN A 375 -14.71 25.03 -35.55
N LYS A 376 -14.95 24.55 -34.32
CA LYS A 376 -14.61 25.26 -33.08
C LYS A 376 -13.16 24.99 -32.68
N VAL A 377 -12.34 26.04 -32.66
CA VAL A 377 -10.96 25.99 -32.18
C VAL A 377 -10.95 25.84 -30.65
N ARG A 378 -10.11 24.93 -30.14
CA ARG A 378 -9.94 24.67 -28.70
C ARG A 378 -8.45 24.72 -28.38
N ASP A 379 -7.95 25.92 -28.15
CA ASP A 379 -6.54 26.16 -27.89
C ASP A 379 -6.16 25.80 -26.45
N ILE A 380 -4.86 25.61 -26.24
CA ILE A 380 -4.29 25.31 -24.93
C ILE A 380 -4.10 26.64 -24.18
N ALA A 381 -4.84 26.85 -23.10
CA ALA A 381 -4.73 28.05 -22.26
C ALA A 381 -3.65 27.87 -21.18
N ILE A 382 -2.39 28.13 -21.52
CA ILE A 382 -1.29 28.17 -20.54
C ILE A 382 -1.08 29.63 -20.10
N PRO A 383 -1.19 29.96 -18.79
CA PRO A 383 -0.93 31.30 -18.30
C PRO A 383 0.48 31.78 -18.66
N GLN A 384 0.63 33.07 -18.99
CA GLN A 384 1.92 33.65 -19.37
C GLN A 384 2.98 33.49 -18.25
N THR A 385 2.55 33.50 -16.98
CA THR A 385 3.43 33.29 -15.82
C THR A 385 4.13 31.93 -15.82
N VAL A 386 3.48 30.88 -16.35
CA VAL A 386 4.05 29.53 -16.46
C VAL A 386 5.00 29.45 -17.65
N ILE A 387 4.66 30.09 -18.77
CA ILE A 387 5.49 30.13 -19.98
C ILE A 387 6.79 30.89 -19.72
N GLN A 388 6.73 32.01 -19.00
CA GLN A 388 7.89 32.81 -18.61
C GLN A 388 8.80 32.12 -17.59
N GLY A 389 8.34 31.01 -16.98
CA GLY A 389 9.12 30.22 -16.04
C GLY A 389 9.44 30.99 -14.76
N ALA A 390 8.43 31.25 -13.93
CA ALA A 390 8.61 31.93 -12.65
C ALA A 390 9.77 31.33 -11.83
N LYS A 391 10.79 32.15 -11.54
CA LYS A 391 11.89 31.76 -10.65
C LYS A 391 11.38 31.75 -9.21
N LYS A 392 11.81 30.76 -8.43
CA LYS A 392 11.46 30.65 -7.01
C LYS A 392 11.86 31.93 -6.27
N THR A 393 10.87 32.69 -5.81
CA THR A 393 11.06 33.84 -4.92
C THR A 393 10.74 33.41 -3.49
N GLY A 394 11.74 33.45 -2.60
CA GLY A 394 11.58 33.15 -1.18
C GLY A 394 11.73 31.66 -0.79
N PRO A 395 11.78 31.38 0.53
CA PRO A 395 11.86 30.03 1.05
C PRO A 395 10.54 29.27 0.80
N THR A 396 10.66 27.97 0.53
CA THR A 396 9.48 27.08 0.49
C THR A 396 8.94 26.85 1.90
N ILE A 397 7.65 26.52 2.00
CA ILE A 397 7.01 26.09 3.26
C ILE A 397 7.79 24.96 3.93
N LYS A 398 8.42 24.06 3.15
CA LYS A 398 9.27 23.00 3.69
C LYS A 398 10.55 23.53 4.35
N GLU A 399 11.20 24.51 3.73
CA GLU A 399 12.39 25.16 4.30
C GLU A 399 12.01 25.94 5.57
N LEU A 400 10.88 26.67 5.55
CA LEU A 400 10.34 27.33 6.73
C LEU A 400 9.99 26.32 7.84
N GLN A 401 9.39 25.18 7.48
CA GLN A 401 9.10 24.12 8.44
C GLN A 401 10.36 23.60 9.12
N GLU A 402 11.45 23.38 8.38
CA GLU A 402 12.73 22.93 8.93
C GLU A 402 13.36 23.99 9.85
N GLU A 403 13.23 25.28 9.51
CA GLU A 403 13.69 26.40 10.34
C GLU A 403 12.89 26.54 11.63
N TYR A 404 11.56 26.48 11.55
CA TYR A 404 10.63 26.72 12.65
C TYR A 404 10.22 25.44 13.41
N GLY A 405 11.19 24.57 13.68
CA GLY A 405 11.05 23.47 14.63
C GLY A 405 10.59 22.13 14.06
N GLY A 406 10.52 22.01 12.74
CA GLY A 406 10.28 20.76 12.02
C GLY A 406 8.83 20.30 11.98
N ALA A 407 8.62 19.15 11.33
CA ALA A 407 7.32 18.54 11.21
C ALA A 407 6.70 18.22 12.58
N GLY A 408 5.46 18.67 12.79
CA GLY A 408 4.68 18.47 14.02
C GLY A 408 4.76 19.61 15.05
N LYS A 409 5.68 20.57 14.88
CA LYS A 409 5.71 21.82 15.66
C LYS A 409 5.40 23.05 14.83
N PHE A 410 5.81 23.04 13.56
CA PHE A 410 5.47 24.07 12.61
C PHE A 410 3.97 24.03 12.29
N TYR A 411 3.29 25.15 12.54
CA TYR A 411 1.92 25.39 12.15
C TYR A 411 1.94 26.24 10.88
N ILE A 412 1.15 25.83 9.87
CA ILE A 412 0.96 26.59 8.64
C ILE A 412 -0.39 27.29 8.80
N PRO A 413 -0.42 28.63 8.95
CA PRO A 413 -1.66 29.38 8.90
C PRO A 413 -2.27 29.24 7.50
N GLU A 414 -3.52 28.81 7.40
CA GLU A 414 -4.21 28.70 6.10
C GLU A 414 -4.59 30.09 5.58
N GLU A 415 -4.79 31.02 6.51
CA GLU A 415 -5.20 32.40 6.31
C GLU A 415 -4.16 33.21 5.51
N GLU A 416 -2.87 32.89 5.65
CA GLU A 416 -1.76 33.52 4.89
C GLU A 416 -1.91 33.38 3.37
N HIS A 417 -2.67 32.41 2.90
CA HIS A 417 -2.87 32.14 1.48
C HIS A 417 -4.13 32.78 0.89
N TYR A 418 -4.89 33.52 1.69
CA TYR A 418 -6.13 34.15 1.23
C TYR A 418 -5.86 35.47 0.52
N LEU A 419 -6.49 35.63 -0.65
CA LEU A 419 -6.54 36.87 -1.40
C LEU A 419 -7.81 37.61 -0.98
N LEU A 420 -7.65 38.66 -0.18
CA LEU A 420 -8.73 39.50 0.32
C LEU A 420 -8.56 40.92 -0.23
N GLU A 421 -9.64 41.69 -0.24
CA GLU A 421 -9.60 43.10 -0.63
C GLU A 421 -8.73 43.93 0.33
N ASN A 422 -8.87 43.66 1.63
CA ASN A 422 -8.05 44.24 2.69
C ASN A 422 -7.24 43.15 3.40
N GLU A 423 -5.93 43.34 3.50
CA GLU A 423 -5.04 42.36 4.15
C GLU A 423 -5.17 42.36 5.68
N ASP A 424 -5.65 43.45 6.28
CA ASP A 424 -5.77 43.59 7.73
C ASP A 424 -6.78 42.60 8.33
N TRP A 425 -7.82 42.24 7.57
CA TRP A 425 -8.88 41.32 7.99
C TRP A 425 -8.48 39.85 7.87
N ARG A 426 -7.26 39.54 7.42
CA ARG A 426 -6.82 38.18 7.11
C ARG A 426 -6.94 37.21 8.29
N TYR A 427 -6.75 37.70 9.51
CA TYR A 427 -6.84 36.89 10.73
C TYR A 427 -8.13 37.14 11.54
N ASP A 428 -9.09 37.86 10.96
CA ASP A 428 -10.36 38.11 11.63
C ASP A 428 -11.18 36.82 11.75
N LYS A 429 -11.80 36.64 12.93
CA LYS A 429 -12.59 35.45 13.23
C LYS A 429 -14.01 35.66 12.74
N TRP A 430 -14.41 34.88 11.75
CA TRP A 430 -15.78 34.84 11.27
C TRP A 430 -16.72 34.22 12.32
N PRO A 431 -17.83 34.90 12.72
CA PRO A 431 -18.82 34.32 13.60
C PRO A 431 -19.64 33.26 12.84
N GLU A 432 -19.51 31.99 13.21
CA GLU A 432 -20.26 30.91 12.54
C GLU A 432 -21.72 30.83 12.98
N PHE A 433 -22.00 31.10 14.26
CA PHE A 433 -23.31 30.93 14.87
C PHE A 433 -23.74 32.17 15.63
N TYR A 434 -25.02 32.53 15.47
CA TYR A 434 -25.66 33.59 16.23
C TYR A 434 -27.06 33.13 16.68
N LEU A 435 -27.32 33.10 17.99
CA LEU A 435 -28.60 32.75 18.60
C LEU A 435 -29.25 31.45 18.06
N GLY A 436 -28.44 30.42 17.81
CA GLY A 436 -28.91 29.11 17.30
C GLY A 436 -29.15 29.06 15.79
N LYS A 437 -28.87 30.13 15.06
CA LYS A 437 -28.86 30.21 13.60
C LYS A 437 -27.41 30.28 13.08
N ASN A 438 -27.16 29.78 11.87
CA ASN A 438 -25.86 29.95 11.23
C ASN A 438 -25.81 31.34 10.58
N VAL A 439 -24.69 32.05 10.74
CA VAL A 439 -24.53 33.38 10.13
C VAL A 439 -24.38 33.29 8.62
N ALA A 440 -23.73 32.23 8.11
CA ALA A 440 -23.53 32.00 6.68
C ALA A 440 -24.85 31.91 5.88
N ASP A 441 -25.95 31.47 6.53
CA ASP A 441 -27.26 31.36 5.88
C ASP A 441 -27.88 32.75 5.58
N TYR A 442 -27.36 33.80 6.22
CA TYR A 442 -27.81 35.18 6.08
C TYR A 442 -26.76 36.05 5.36
N TYR A 443 -25.67 35.48 4.83
CA TYR A 443 -24.70 36.25 4.06
C TYR A 443 -25.24 36.55 2.66
N ASP A 444 -25.49 37.82 2.38
CA ASP A 444 -25.96 38.31 1.09
C ASP A 444 -25.38 39.71 0.85
N PRO A 445 -24.75 39.98 -0.31
CA PRO A 445 -24.22 41.31 -0.60
C PRO A 445 -25.30 42.41 -0.57
N GLU A 446 -26.58 42.07 -0.74
CA GLU A 446 -27.70 43.01 -0.77
C GLU A 446 -28.61 42.91 0.48
N ILE A 447 -28.10 42.40 1.61
CA ILE A 447 -28.93 42.13 2.80
C ILE A 447 -29.61 43.38 3.37
N GLU A 448 -28.95 44.54 3.36
CA GLU A 448 -29.50 45.80 3.88
C GLU A 448 -30.73 46.25 3.10
N ALA A 449 -30.70 46.11 1.77
CA ALA A 449 -31.85 46.44 0.93
C ALA A 449 -33.04 45.51 1.21
N LYS A 450 -32.77 44.21 1.40
CA LYS A 450 -33.81 43.23 1.78
C LYS A 450 -34.38 43.48 3.16
N LEU A 451 -33.54 43.94 4.11
CA LEU A 451 -33.97 44.29 5.45
C LEU A 451 -34.86 45.53 5.43
N ASN A 452 -34.46 46.59 4.72
CA ASN A 452 -35.26 47.81 4.59
C ASN A 452 -36.64 47.54 3.97
N ALA A 453 -36.71 46.71 2.92
CA ALA A 453 -37.99 46.33 2.32
C ALA A 453 -38.88 45.55 3.32
N LEU A 454 -38.29 44.70 4.15
CA LEU A 454 -39.02 43.95 5.16
C LEU A 454 -39.50 44.85 6.31
N GLU A 455 -38.69 45.83 6.73
CA GLU A 455 -39.08 46.84 7.73
C GLU A 455 -40.19 47.76 7.20
N GLU A 456 -40.15 48.12 5.91
CA GLU A 456 -41.23 48.87 5.25
C GLU A 456 -42.55 48.07 5.20
N GLU A 457 -42.48 46.78 4.86
CA GLU A 457 -43.63 45.87 4.90
C GLU A 457 -44.18 45.76 6.34
N GLU A 458 -43.32 45.60 7.35
CA GLU A 458 -43.74 45.56 8.75
C GLU A 458 -44.36 46.88 9.21
N ALA A 459 -43.80 48.03 8.82
CA ALA A 459 -44.34 49.35 9.15
C ALA A 459 -45.68 49.65 8.47
N GLN A 460 -45.92 49.09 7.27
CA GLN A 460 -47.23 49.15 6.63
C GLN A 460 -48.25 48.32 7.39
N VAL A 461 -47.89 47.08 7.78
CA VAL A 461 -48.77 46.21 8.56
C VAL A 461 -49.14 46.85 9.91
N LEU A 462 -48.18 47.49 10.59
CA LEU A 462 -48.41 48.13 11.89
C LEU A 462 -49.29 49.39 11.76
N ARG A 463 -49.15 50.17 10.69
CA ARG A 463 -50.06 51.28 10.37
C ARG A 463 -51.48 50.79 10.10
N GLU A 464 -51.63 49.74 9.31
CA GLU A 464 -52.95 49.14 9.07
C GLU A 464 -53.60 48.56 10.34
N GLU A 465 -52.81 48.09 11.31
CA GLU A 465 -53.32 47.65 12.63
C GLU A 465 -53.73 48.84 13.50
N ALA A 466 -52.93 49.91 13.54
CA ALA A 466 -53.25 51.13 14.30
C ALA A 466 -54.48 51.87 13.73
N GLU A 467 -54.57 52.04 12.41
CA GLU A 467 -55.74 52.66 11.76
C GLU A 467 -57.03 51.88 12.02
N LYS A 468 -56.94 50.55 12.15
CA LYS A 468 -58.10 49.70 12.52
C LYS A 468 -58.46 49.83 14.00
N GLU A 469 -57.49 50.04 14.89
CA GLU A 469 -57.78 50.35 16.29
C GLU A 469 -58.42 51.74 16.46
N GLU A 470 -57.99 52.75 15.69
CA GLU A 470 -58.62 54.09 15.68
C GLU A 470 -60.04 54.05 15.07
N MET A 471 -60.25 53.34 13.96
CA MET A 471 -61.61 53.14 13.39
C MET A 471 -62.55 52.34 14.29
N ALA A 472 -62.03 51.51 15.20
CA ALA A 472 -62.84 50.85 16.22
C ALA A 472 -63.21 51.79 17.38
N GLY A 473 -62.51 52.92 17.54
CA GLY A 473 -62.78 53.94 18.57
C GLY A 473 -63.78 55.02 18.17
N GLU A 474 -63.95 55.32 16.87
CA GLU A 474 -64.83 56.42 16.39
C GLU A 474 -66.26 56.00 16.00
N SER A 475 -66.70 54.79 16.32
CA SER A 475 -68.11 54.36 16.15
C SER A 475 -68.80 54.10 17.49
N SER A 476 -68.88 55.13 18.33
CA SER A 476 -69.84 55.20 19.44
C SER A 476 -70.89 56.28 19.15
N GLU A 477 -72.08 55.85 18.69
CA GLU A 477 -73.40 56.49 18.87
C GLU A 477 -74.40 55.89 17.87
N ASP A 478 -75.07 54.79 18.27
CA ASP A 478 -76.54 54.74 18.33
C ASP A 478 -77.05 53.33 18.73
N GLU A 479 -78.07 53.36 19.57
CA GLU A 479 -78.58 52.27 20.39
C GLU A 479 -79.28 51.15 19.59
N GLY A 480 -78.83 49.91 19.80
CA GLY A 480 -79.47 48.72 19.22
C GLY A 480 -78.68 47.42 19.45
N GLY A 481 -78.27 47.19 20.71
CA GLY A 481 -77.64 45.98 21.26
C GLY A 481 -77.23 44.85 20.31
N ILE A 482 -76.08 44.99 19.66
CA ILE A 482 -75.35 43.85 19.07
C ILE A 482 -74.77 43.04 20.23
N SER A 483 -75.09 41.74 20.26
CA SER A 483 -74.69 40.86 21.36
C SER A 483 -73.16 40.71 21.42
N THR A 484 -72.60 40.57 22.62
CA THR A 484 -71.16 40.31 22.82
C THR A 484 -70.67 39.02 22.16
N ALA A 485 -71.59 38.14 21.75
CA ALA A 485 -71.31 36.94 20.98
C ALA A 485 -71.01 37.25 19.50
N ASP A 486 -71.66 38.25 18.91
CA ASP A 486 -71.50 38.61 17.50
C ASP A 486 -70.16 39.34 17.26
N LEU A 487 -69.74 40.18 18.22
CA LEU A 487 -68.40 40.80 18.21
C LEU A 487 -67.28 39.76 18.38
N LYS A 488 -67.48 38.74 19.25
CA LYS A 488 -66.54 37.61 19.39
C LYS A 488 -66.45 36.77 18.12
N GLY A 489 -67.58 36.51 17.45
CA GLY A 489 -67.62 35.78 16.18
C GLY A 489 -66.87 36.52 15.07
N SER A 490 -67.04 37.84 15.01
CA SER A 490 -66.38 38.73 14.05
C SER A 490 -64.86 38.77 14.26
N LEU A 491 -64.42 38.95 15.51
CA LEU A 491 -63.00 38.98 15.90
C LEU A 491 -62.32 37.61 15.67
N ALA A 492 -63.02 36.51 15.98
CA ALA A 492 -62.53 35.16 15.72
C ALA A 492 -62.41 34.88 14.20
N GLY A 493 -63.33 35.41 13.39
CA GLY A 493 -63.26 35.35 11.93
C GLY A 493 -62.06 36.09 11.35
N VAL A 494 -61.72 37.26 11.91
CA VAL A 494 -60.56 38.06 11.50
C VAL A 494 -59.25 37.39 11.91
N MET A 495 -59.13 36.92 13.16
CA MET A 495 -57.98 36.13 13.64
C MET A 495 -57.73 34.90 12.77
N LYS A 496 -58.79 34.20 12.33
CA LYS A 496 -58.69 33.04 11.43
C LYS A 496 -58.14 33.42 10.04
N LYS A 497 -58.52 34.59 9.50
CA LYS A 497 -58.00 35.09 8.21
C LYS A 497 -56.54 35.54 8.28
N VAL A 498 -56.15 36.25 9.35
CA VAL A 498 -54.74 36.66 9.56
C VAL A 498 -53.84 35.44 9.72
N ARG A 499 -54.29 34.44 10.47
CA ARG A 499 -53.56 33.17 10.64
C ARG A 499 -53.42 32.39 9.33
N ARG A 500 -54.44 32.44 8.45
CA ARG A 500 -54.38 31.86 7.09
C ARG A 500 -53.36 32.56 6.20
N LYS A 501 -53.34 33.90 6.17
CA LYS A 501 -52.34 34.66 5.39
C LYS A 501 -50.91 34.42 5.87
N ARG A 502 -50.68 34.33 7.20
CA ARG A 502 -49.37 33.98 7.78
C ARG A 502 -48.94 32.57 7.37
N ALA A 503 -49.86 31.61 7.38
CA ALA A 503 -49.59 30.24 6.93
C ALA A 503 -49.25 30.16 5.43
N ASP A 504 -49.98 30.88 4.58
CA ASP A 504 -49.71 30.95 3.13
C ASP A 504 -48.36 31.61 2.82
N HIS A 505 -47.96 32.62 3.61
CA HIS A 505 -46.64 33.26 3.47
C HIS A 505 -45.50 32.29 3.86
N MET A 506 -45.67 31.51 4.94
CA MET A 506 -44.71 30.47 5.33
C MET A 506 -44.61 29.34 4.30
N LEU A 507 -45.72 28.97 3.65
CA LEU A 507 -45.75 28.00 2.55
C LEU A 507 -45.04 28.52 1.29
N LYS A 508 -45.19 29.80 0.94
CA LYS A 508 -44.47 30.43 -0.20
C LYS A 508 -42.96 30.54 0.04
N SER A 509 -42.53 30.78 1.29
CA SER A 509 -41.12 30.75 1.70
C SER A 509 -40.51 29.35 1.55
N ALA A 510 -41.21 28.31 2.03
CA ALA A 510 -40.73 26.92 1.98
C ALA A 510 -40.69 26.31 0.56
N THR A 511 -41.52 26.79 -0.37
CA THR A 511 -41.68 26.24 -1.73
C THR A 511 -40.73 26.83 -2.77
N ARG A 512 -40.05 27.96 -2.49
CA ARG A 512 -39.10 28.59 -3.44
C ARG A 512 -37.84 27.75 -3.74
N ALA A 513 -37.57 26.70 -2.96
CA ALA A 513 -36.45 25.80 -3.17
C ALA A 513 -36.90 24.42 -3.66
N ARG A 514 -37.40 24.27 -4.90
CA ARG A 514 -37.46 22.97 -5.61
C ARG A 514 -37.66 23.09 -7.14
N SER A 515 -36.97 22.23 -7.88
CA SER A 515 -36.76 22.22 -9.34
C SER A 515 -38.00 21.85 -10.16
N LYS A 516 -38.26 22.62 -11.24
CA LYS A 516 -39.42 22.57 -12.16
C LYS A 516 -39.48 21.39 -13.16
N ILE A 517 -38.90 20.22 -12.90
CA ILE A 517 -38.96 19.12 -13.89
C ILE A 517 -39.82 17.99 -13.33
N LYS A 518 -40.99 17.76 -13.95
CA LYS A 518 -41.98 16.80 -13.45
C LYS A 518 -42.21 15.61 -14.39
N HIS A 519 -42.03 15.77 -15.71
CA HIS A 519 -42.24 14.68 -16.68
C HIS A 519 -40.98 14.31 -17.46
N LEU A 520 -41.00 13.07 -18.00
CA LEU A 520 -39.90 12.51 -18.79
C LEU A 520 -39.75 13.25 -20.14
N ASP A 521 -40.86 13.78 -20.65
CA ASP A 521 -40.88 14.58 -21.88
C ASP A 521 -40.19 15.94 -21.69
N ASP A 522 -40.38 16.61 -20.55
CA ASP A 522 -39.68 17.86 -20.20
C ASP A 522 -38.16 17.67 -20.15
N VAL A 523 -37.71 16.49 -19.70
CA VAL A 523 -36.28 16.11 -19.67
C VAL A 523 -35.76 15.90 -21.10
N THR A 524 -36.55 15.28 -21.97
CA THR A 524 -36.15 15.08 -23.37
C THR A 524 -36.10 16.40 -24.12
N GLU A 525 -37.08 17.28 -23.96
CA GLU A 525 -37.09 18.62 -24.57
C GLU A 525 -35.92 19.48 -24.09
N ALA A 526 -35.60 19.45 -22.79
CA ALA A 526 -34.47 20.22 -22.26
C ALA A 526 -33.10 19.71 -22.75
N LEU A 527 -32.99 18.41 -23.07
CA LEU A 527 -31.78 17.80 -23.61
C LEU A 527 -31.65 18.01 -25.13
N GLU A 528 -32.78 17.95 -25.86
CA GLU A 528 -32.88 18.28 -27.27
C GLU A 528 -32.62 19.78 -27.50
N ALA A 529 -33.13 20.67 -26.65
CA ALA A 529 -32.81 22.10 -26.65
C ALA A 529 -31.33 22.39 -26.37
N LYS A 530 -30.60 21.45 -25.75
CA LYS A 530 -29.14 21.50 -25.57
C LYS A 530 -28.36 20.79 -26.67
N GLY A 531 -29.03 20.33 -27.72
CA GLY A 531 -28.43 19.71 -28.91
C GLY A 531 -27.91 18.29 -28.69
N ILE A 532 -28.44 17.58 -27.69
CA ILE A 532 -28.09 16.18 -27.42
C ILE A 532 -29.23 15.32 -27.95
N ASP A 533 -28.96 14.48 -28.95
CA ASP A 533 -29.95 13.57 -29.50
C ASP A 533 -30.15 12.36 -28.57
N VAL A 534 -31.40 12.08 -28.19
CA VAL A 534 -31.71 11.18 -27.08
C VAL A 534 -32.67 10.07 -27.51
N ASN A 535 -32.22 8.80 -27.40
CA ASN A 535 -33.09 7.66 -27.62
C ASN A 535 -34.07 7.49 -26.45
N LYS A 536 -35.34 7.88 -26.67
CA LYS A 536 -36.45 7.89 -25.69
C LYS A 536 -36.65 6.53 -24.99
N GLU A 537 -36.46 5.42 -25.70
CA GLU A 537 -36.64 4.07 -25.11
C GLU A 537 -35.57 3.74 -24.06
N SER A 538 -34.32 4.15 -24.29
CA SER A 538 -33.21 3.91 -23.37
C SER A 538 -33.33 4.73 -22.07
N LEU A 539 -33.94 5.92 -22.17
CA LEU A 539 -34.14 6.83 -21.05
C LEU A 539 -35.35 6.43 -20.22
N ALA A 540 -36.43 5.98 -20.86
CA ALA A 540 -37.59 5.37 -20.21
C ALA A 540 -37.21 4.10 -19.41
N GLN A 541 -36.30 3.26 -19.92
CA GLN A 541 -35.83 2.07 -19.19
C GLN A 541 -34.95 2.40 -17.97
N ARG A 542 -34.25 3.54 -17.99
CA ARG A 542 -33.41 4.01 -16.87
C ARG A 542 -34.22 4.70 -15.76
N VAL A 543 -35.32 5.36 -16.11
CA VAL A 543 -36.24 5.98 -15.15
C VAL A 543 -37.21 4.92 -14.62
N LYS A 544 -36.74 4.11 -13.66
CA LYS A 544 -37.62 3.17 -12.96
C LYS A 544 -38.55 3.92 -11.99
N ASN A 545 -39.84 3.99 -12.36
CA ASN A 545 -41.00 4.49 -11.60
C ASN A 545 -41.13 6.02 -11.41
N PRO A 546 -41.73 6.73 -12.39
CA PRO A 546 -42.15 8.12 -12.20
C PRO A 546 -43.34 8.28 -11.23
N ARG A 547 -44.14 7.23 -11.00
CA ARG A 547 -45.37 7.31 -10.18
C ARG A 547 -45.17 7.52 -8.67
N ARG A 548 -43.96 7.29 -8.14
CA ARG A 548 -43.70 7.41 -6.68
C ARG A 548 -43.42 8.83 -6.19
N ILE A 549 -43.10 9.78 -7.06
CA ILE A 549 -42.72 11.14 -6.64
C ILE A 549 -43.99 11.93 -6.29
N GLY A 550 -45.04 11.85 -7.13
CA GLY A 550 -46.32 12.51 -6.84
C GLY A 550 -47.01 11.99 -5.58
N GLU A 551 -47.00 10.67 -5.36
CA GLU A 551 -47.58 10.06 -4.15
C GLU A 551 -46.82 10.44 -2.86
N LEU A 552 -45.50 10.65 -2.95
CA LEU A 552 -44.69 11.11 -1.83
C LEU A 552 -44.88 12.61 -1.53
N GLU A 553 -45.10 13.43 -2.56
CA GLU A 553 -45.42 14.84 -2.41
C GLU A 553 -46.83 15.03 -1.82
N GLU A 554 -47.82 14.30 -2.30
CA GLU A 554 -49.20 14.37 -1.79
C GLU A 554 -49.31 13.84 -0.35
N ALA A 555 -48.54 12.81 0.00
CA ALA A 555 -48.46 12.30 1.37
C ALA A 555 -47.76 13.29 2.32
N GLN A 556 -46.76 14.03 1.85
CA GLN A 556 -46.09 15.08 2.64
C GLN A 556 -46.97 16.32 2.79
N GLU A 557 -47.74 16.69 1.76
CA GLU A 557 -48.69 17.79 1.82
C GLU A 557 -49.87 17.49 2.75
N LYS A 558 -50.43 16.26 2.70
CA LYS A 558 -51.44 15.80 3.66
C LYS A 558 -50.89 15.75 5.08
N LYS A 559 -49.63 15.35 5.27
CA LYS A 559 -48.98 15.36 6.58
C LYS A 559 -48.79 16.79 7.11
N ALA A 560 -48.41 17.74 6.26
CA ALA A 560 -48.29 19.15 6.62
C ALA A 560 -49.65 19.77 6.97
N LYS A 561 -50.72 19.46 6.21
CA LYS A 561 -52.10 19.91 6.51
C LYS A 561 -52.61 19.35 7.85
N ARG A 562 -52.24 18.10 8.17
CA ARG A 562 -52.59 17.42 9.43
C ARG A 562 -51.81 17.95 10.63
N GLU A 563 -50.52 18.26 10.47
CA GLU A 563 -49.70 18.92 11.52
C GLU A 563 -50.12 20.37 11.78
N LEU A 564 -50.71 21.04 10.77
CA LEU A 564 -51.27 22.40 10.88
C LEU A 564 -52.74 22.43 11.33
N GLY A 565 -53.37 21.27 11.56
CA GLY A 565 -54.72 21.16 12.13
C GLY A 565 -55.86 21.69 11.23
N LEU A 566 -55.75 21.54 9.90
CA LEU A 566 -56.69 22.09 8.91
C LEU A 566 -57.71 21.08 8.36
N ASP A 567 -57.92 19.93 9.01
CA ASP A 567 -58.86 18.91 8.55
C ASP A 567 -60.25 19.13 9.19
N SER A 568 -61.13 19.87 8.50
CA SER A 568 -62.59 19.81 8.71
C SER A 568 -63.28 19.89 7.35
N ASP A 569 -63.92 18.79 6.94
CA ASP A 569 -65.25 18.74 6.32
C ASP A 569 -65.39 17.45 5.48
N SER A 570 -66.10 16.47 6.04
CA SER A 570 -67.01 15.61 5.29
C SER A 570 -68.00 15.00 6.28
N ASP A 571 -69.12 15.69 6.46
CA ASP A 571 -70.33 15.18 7.07
C ASP A 571 -70.94 14.10 6.16
N ASP A 572 -71.18 12.91 6.69
CA ASP A 572 -72.20 12.00 6.19
C ASP A 572 -72.72 11.15 7.35
N ASP A 573 -73.98 11.37 7.71
CA ASP A 573 -74.76 10.66 8.72
C ASP A 573 -75.07 9.22 8.27
N SER A 574 -74.63 8.22 9.03
CA SER A 574 -75.42 7.01 9.26
C SER A 574 -74.87 6.21 10.44
N ASP A 575 -75.70 6.02 11.46
CA ASP A 575 -75.50 5.04 12.52
C ASP A 575 -75.38 3.64 11.92
N SER A 576 -74.19 3.03 11.99
CA SER A 576 -74.02 1.59 11.84
C SER A 576 -72.99 1.09 12.84
N VAL A 577 -73.47 0.21 13.73
CA VAL A 577 -72.72 -0.46 14.80
C VAL A 577 -71.46 -1.12 14.22
N MET A 578 -70.31 -0.73 14.74
CA MET A 578 -69.00 -1.30 14.44
C MET A 578 -68.96 -2.78 14.85
N SER A 579 -68.65 -3.68 13.90
CA SER A 579 -68.43 -5.10 14.22
C SER A 579 -66.96 -5.36 14.61
N ASP A 580 -66.76 -6.24 15.59
CA ASP A 580 -65.48 -6.57 16.23
C ASP A 580 -64.40 -7.20 15.29
N ASP A 581 -64.71 -7.43 14.02
CA ASP A 581 -63.77 -7.99 13.04
C ASP A 581 -62.98 -6.92 12.25
N ASP A 582 -63.43 -5.66 12.19
CA ASP A 582 -62.71 -4.59 11.47
C ASP A 582 -61.64 -3.87 12.31
N MET A 583 -61.72 -3.95 13.65
CA MET A 583 -60.63 -3.51 14.55
C MET A 583 -59.42 -4.46 14.51
N LYS A 584 -59.61 -5.76 14.23
CA LYS A 584 -58.51 -6.74 14.16
C LYS A 584 -57.71 -6.70 12.85
N LYS A 585 -58.26 -6.11 11.78
CA LYS A 585 -57.55 -5.97 10.49
C LYS A 585 -56.59 -4.79 10.46
N LYS A 586 -56.91 -3.67 11.14
CA LYS A 586 -56.03 -2.48 11.22
C LYS A 586 -54.81 -2.66 12.13
N GLU A 587 -54.91 -3.41 13.24
CA GLU A 587 -53.74 -3.75 14.07
C GLU A 587 -52.80 -4.80 13.44
N GLY A 588 -53.30 -5.59 12.49
CA GLY A 588 -52.53 -6.61 11.76
C GLY A 588 -51.59 -6.05 10.69
N GLU A 589 -51.94 -4.92 10.06
CA GLU A 589 -51.15 -4.35 8.95
C GLU A 589 -49.99 -3.44 9.41
N GLU A 590 -50.10 -2.80 10.58
CA GLU A 590 -48.98 -2.03 11.15
C GLU A 590 -47.85 -2.91 11.73
N ARG A 591 -48.16 -4.16 12.12
CA ARG A 591 -47.15 -5.12 12.62
C ARG A 591 -46.48 -5.95 11.50
N GLY A 592 -47.00 -5.91 10.26
CA GLY A 592 -46.48 -6.67 9.11
C GLY A 592 -45.30 -6.02 8.35
N ARG A 593 -45.14 -4.68 8.42
CA ARG A 593 -44.10 -3.95 7.65
C ARG A 593 -42.73 -3.87 8.35
N SER A 594 -42.64 -4.11 9.65
CA SER A 594 -41.37 -4.08 10.42
C SER A 594 -40.57 -5.39 10.38
N ARG A 595 -41.17 -6.49 9.89
CA ARG A 595 -40.53 -7.83 9.88
C ARG A 595 -39.78 -8.17 8.57
N LYS A 596 -40.17 -7.64 7.41
CA LYS A 596 -39.57 -8.01 6.10
C LYS A 596 -38.20 -7.39 5.79
N THR A 597 -37.81 -6.29 6.44
CA THR A 597 -36.47 -5.68 6.29
C THR A 597 -35.43 -6.24 7.26
N ARG A 598 -35.84 -7.06 8.24
CA ARG A 598 -34.94 -7.64 9.26
C ARG A 598 -34.53 -9.10 8.98
N GLU A 599 -35.20 -9.78 8.04
CA GLU A 599 -34.96 -11.21 7.72
C GLU A 599 -33.96 -11.46 6.58
N GLN A 600 -33.66 -10.48 5.73
CA GLN A 600 -32.65 -10.65 4.65
C GLN A 600 -31.20 -10.36 5.08
N LYS A 601 -30.96 -9.85 6.30
CA LYS A 601 -29.60 -9.61 6.83
C LYS A 601 -29.05 -10.69 7.77
N LYS A 602 -29.78 -11.79 8.01
CA LYS A 602 -29.39 -12.86 8.96
C LYS A 602 -29.04 -14.21 8.35
N LYS A 603 -28.80 -14.31 7.03
CA LYS A 603 -28.22 -15.51 6.39
C LYS A 603 -26.89 -15.18 5.71
N LYS A 604 -25.87 -14.75 6.47
CA LYS A 604 -24.44 -14.88 6.10
C LYS A 604 -23.46 -14.52 7.23
N THR A 605 -23.63 -15.07 8.43
CA THR A 605 -22.52 -15.25 9.39
C THR A 605 -22.87 -16.37 10.36
N THR A 606 -22.39 -17.58 10.09
CA THR A 606 -22.23 -18.62 11.11
C THR A 606 -20.80 -18.58 11.65
N LEU A 607 -20.71 -18.76 12.99
CA LEU A 607 -19.66 -19.40 13.80
C LEU A 607 -19.10 -18.55 14.95
N LEU A 608 -19.50 -19.00 16.17
CA LEU A 608 -18.91 -18.87 17.50
C LEU A 608 -18.72 -17.45 18.07
N GLY A 609 -19.19 -17.08 19.25
CA GLY A 609 -19.79 -17.80 20.38
C GLY A 609 -19.45 -17.01 21.65
N LYS A 610 -20.44 -16.51 22.40
CA LYS A 610 -20.26 -15.99 23.77
C LYS A 610 -21.49 -16.31 24.61
N ARG A 611 -21.23 -16.92 25.77
CA ARG A 611 -22.19 -17.30 26.81
C ARG A 611 -22.72 -16.06 27.52
N ARG A 612 -24.03 -16.12 27.84
CA ARG A 612 -24.77 -15.20 28.71
C ARG A 612 -24.51 -15.54 30.18
N ALA A 613 -24.62 -14.51 31.02
CA ALA A 613 -25.00 -14.61 32.41
C ALA A 613 -26.28 -13.77 32.56
N GLU A 614 -27.29 -14.31 33.23
CA GLU A 614 -28.39 -13.59 33.87
C GLU A 614 -28.83 -14.43 35.08
N HIS A 615 -29.13 -13.70 36.15
CA HIS A 615 -29.56 -14.13 37.48
C HIS A 615 -31.04 -14.53 37.47
N ASP A 616 -31.47 -15.34 38.45
CA ASP A 616 -32.58 -14.98 39.36
C ASP A 616 -32.55 -15.85 40.64
N HIS A 617 -33.05 -15.25 41.73
CA HIS A 617 -33.16 -15.69 43.13
C HIS A 617 -34.04 -16.96 43.31
N GLU A 618 -34.04 -17.75 44.39
CA GLU A 618 -34.15 -17.44 45.83
C GLU A 618 -34.04 -18.73 46.72
N MET A 619 -33.99 -18.57 48.05
CA MET A 619 -34.25 -19.54 49.17
C MET A 619 -33.05 -20.20 49.94
N ILE A 620 -32.72 -19.56 51.08
CA ILE A 620 -32.63 -20.05 52.49
C ILE A 620 -31.96 -21.43 52.79
N SER A 621 -30.84 -21.43 53.53
CA SER A 621 -30.76 -21.78 54.98
C SER A 621 -29.30 -21.84 55.46
N ASP A 622 -29.10 -21.37 56.69
CA ASP A 622 -27.86 -21.22 57.46
C ASP A 622 -27.11 -22.52 57.78
N ASP A 623 -25.78 -22.43 57.97
CA ASP A 623 -25.09 -22.81 59.22
C ASP A 623 -23.55 -22.77 59.07
N ASP A 624 -22.97 -21.81 59.81
CA ASP A 624 -21.77 -21.82 60.66
C ASP A 624 -20.37 -22.32 60.25
N ALA A 625 -19.41 -21.49 60.72
CA ALA A 625 -18.04 -21.77 61.18
C ALA A 625 -16.82 -21.53 60.24
N ILE A 626 -16.30 -20.30 60.36
CA ILE A 626 -14.92 -19.77 60.23
C ILE A 626 -13.92 -20.58 61.13
N PRO A 627 -12.55 -20.57 61.03
CA PRO A 627 -11.59 -19.71 60.26
C PRO A 627 -10.42 -20.43 59.55
N VAL A 628 -9.83 -19.83 58.49
CA VAL A 628 -8.35 -19.84 58.31
C VAL A 628 -7.87 -18.55 57.62
N GLU A 629 -6.80 -17.99 58.17
CA GLU A 629 -6.11 -16.71 57.91
C GLU A 629 -5.79 -16.36 56.44
N VAL A 630 -6.07 -15.10 56.06
CA VAL A 630 -5.55 -14.47 54.83
C VAL A 630 -4.48 -13.44 55.19
N ARG A 631 -3.21 -13.79 54.92
CA ARG A 631 -2.13 -12.78 54.79
C ARG A 631 -2.27 -12.07 53.45
N GLY A 632 -2.61 -10.79 53.49
CA GLY A 632 -2.67 -9.92 52.31
C GLY A 632 -1.29 -9.68 51.69
N SER A 633 -1.15 -9.91 50.39
CA SER A 633 0.02 -9.48 49.61
C SER A 633 -0.35 -8.24 48.79
N MET A 634 0.29 -7.12 49.14
CA MET A 634 0.16 -5.82 48.51
C MET A 634 0.68 -5.82 47.07
N GLY A 635 -0.12 -5.26 46.16
CA GLY A 635 0.21 -5.03 44.76
C GLY A 635 1.33 -4.00 44.57
N LYS A 636 2.19 -4.27 43.58
CA LYS A 636 3.34 -3.43 43.20
C LYS A 636 2.87 -2.13 42.54
N THR A 637 3.08 -1.01 43.22
CA THR A 637 2.99 0.35 42.70
C THR A 637 4.24 0.71 41.89
N LYS A 638 4.03 1.38 40.74
CA LYS A 638 5.09 1.97 39.90
C LYS A 638 5.66 3.19 40.63
N ARG A 639 6.97 3.20 40.92
CA ARG A 639 7.68 4.35 41.48
C ARG A 639 7.98 5.40 40.39
N THR A 640 7.65 6.65 40.69
CA THR A 640 8.07 7.86 39.96
C THR A 640 9.48 8.28 40.41
N MET A 641 10.35 8.65 39.46
CA MET A 641 11.72 9.14 39.71
C MET A 641 11.71 10.55 40.32
N THR A 642 12.62 10.83 41.25
CA THR A 642 12.76 12.14 41.90
C THR A 642 13.58 13.14 41.08
N VAL A 643 13.42 14.42 41.35
CA VAL A 643 14.02 15.56 40.60
C VAL A 643 15.56 15.56 40.65
N SER A 644 16.16 15.00 41.70
CA SER A 644 17.61 14.82 41.85
C SER A 644 18.20 13.75 40.90
N GLN A 645 17.42 12.76 40.48
CA GLN A 645 17.86 11.73 39.52
C GLN A 645 17.80 12.20 38.05
N ARG A 646 17.08 13.29 37.75
CA ARG A 646 17.04 13.88 36.39
C ARG A 646 18.28 14.73 36.05
N LYS A 647 18.99 15.27 37.06
CA LYS A 647 20.14 16.16 36.82
C LYS A 647 21.46 15.43 36.49
N ILE A 648 21.53 14.10 36.68
CA ILE A 648 22.77 13.33 36.46
C ILE A 648 22.85 12.74 35.03
N SER A 649 21.72 12.60 34.30
CA SER A 649 21.73 12.02 32.94
C SER A 649 21.98 13.02 31.80
N ALA A 650 22.29 14.28 32.13
CA ALA A 650 22.46 15.37 31.15
C ALA A 650 23.91 15.86 31.03
N LYS A 651 24.90 14.96 31.13
CA LYS A 651 26.27 15.22 30.66
C LYS A 651 26.60 14.24 29.54
N LYS A 652 26.51 14.70 28.29
CA LYS A 652 27.08 14.00 27.15
C LYS A 652 28.15 14.89 26.50
N ASN A 653 29.32 14.29 26.38
CA ASN A 653 30.58 14.88 25.93
C ASN A 653 30.45 15.58 24.58
N ILE A 654 30.92 16.82 24.57
CA ILE A 654 31.27 17.62 23.40
C ILE A 654 32.60 17.09 22.88
N ARG A 655 32.67 16.77 21.59
CA ARG A 655 33.94 16.69 20.84
C ARG A 655 33.82 17.58 19.61
N ASP A 656 34.82 18.44 19.49
CA ASP A 656 34.95 19.54 18.56
C ASP A 656 34.82 19.17 17.09
N ARG A 657 34.11 20.03 16.37
CA ARG A 657 34.49 20.45 15.02
C ARG A 657 34.35 21.97 14.92
N THR A 658 35.51 22.60 14.83
CA THR A 658 35.81 23.93 14.26
C THR A 658 35.13 24.13 12.90
N ALA A 659 34.99 25.33 12.32
CA ALA A 659 34.95 26.72 12.78
C ALA A 659 34.66 27.52 11.50
N SER A 660 33.46 28.08 11.35
CA SER A 660 33.19 29.25 10.48
C SER A 660 31.72 29.66 10.61
N ARG A 661 31.39 30.39 11.68
CA ARG A 661 30.10 31.09 11.76
C ARG A 661 30.37 32.54 12.11
N ARG A 662 30.05 33.40 11.14
CA ARG A 662 30.02 34.86 11.26
C ARG A 662 29.09 35.27 12.39
N GLU A 663 29.53 36.29 13.11
CA GLU A 663 28.81 36.96 14.19
C GLU A 663 27.49 37.55 13.69
N GLY A 664 26.45 37.44 14.51
CA GLY A 664 25.12 38.00 14.28
C GLY A 664 24.27 37.84 15.53
N THR A 665 24.29 38.90 16.35
CA THR A 665 23.38 39.33 17.42
C THR A 665 22.43 38.30 18.06
N ALA A 666 22.62 38.05 19.36
CA ALA A 666 21.71 37.26 20.20
C ALA A 666 20.38 38.02 20.45
N PRO A 667 19.21 37.39 20.30
CA PRO A 667 17.92 38.04 20.55
C PRO A 667 17.62 38.15 22.06
N GLN A 668 17.23 39.34 22.51
CA GLN A 668 16.76 39.60 23.88
C GLN A 668 15.40 38.94 24.15
N ARG A 669 15.24 38.34 25.33
CA ARG A 669 13.93 37.86 25.83
C ARG A 669 13.11 39.04 26.35
N LEU A 670 11.91 39.22 25.81
CA LEU A 670 10.91 40.14 26.36
C LEU A 670 10.18 39.51 27.56
N GLU A 671 9.83 40.35 28.54
CA GLU A 671 9.20 39.96 29.81
C GLU A 671 7.73 39.53 29.65
N TYR A 672 7.35 38.53 30.45
CA TYR A 672 6.02 37.95 30.49
C TYR A 672 5.04 38.84 31.26
N LYS A 673 3.94 39.26 30.63
CA LYS A 673 2.82 39.93 31.31
C LYS A 673 1.80 38.89 31.79
N PRO A 674 1.42 38.87 33.08
CA PRO A 674 0.40 37.97 33.59
C PRO A 674 -0.99 38.35 33.07
N VAL A 675 -1.78 37.33 32.71
CA VAL A 675 -3.15 37.48 32.20
C VAL A 675 -4.11 37.84 33.34
N PRO A 676 -5.04 38.80 33.17
CA PRO A 676 -5.99 39.21 34.21
C PRO A 676 -6.88 38.05 34.71
N GLU A 677 -7.11 38.00 36.03
CA GLU A 677 -7.86 36.91 36.69
C GLU A 677 -9.30 36.72 36.16
N GLU A 678 -9.90 37.76 35.60
CA GLU A 678 -11.23 37.72 35.00
C GLU A 678 -11.29 36.78 33.79
N GLN A 679 -10.25 36.77 32.94
CA GLN A 679 -10.17 35.87 31.78
C GLN A 679 -10.02 34.41 32.23
N VAL A 680 -9.32 34.17 33.33
CA VAL A 680 -9.16 32.82 33.92
C VAL A 680 -10.47 32.33 34.54
N ARG A 681 -11.26 33.22 35.17
CA ARG A 681 -12.60 32.91 35.69
C ARG A 681 -13.59 32.63 34.55
N LEU A 682 -13.55 33.41 33.48
CA LEU A 682 -14.38 33.19 32.28
C LEU A 682 -14.08 31.82 31.64
N ALA A 683 -12.80 31.47 31.49
CA ALA A 683 -12.36 30.18 30.96
C ALA A 683 -12.81 28.98 31.84
N LYS A 684 -12.79 29.13 33.17
CA LYS A 684 -13.31 28.11 34.10
C LYS A 684 -14.84 27.98 34.02
N LYS A 685 -15.57 29.08 33.83
CA LYS A 685 -17.03 29.09 33.68
C LYS A 685 -17.46 28.42 32.36
N ILE A 686 -16.75 28.69 31.27
CA ILE A 686 -16.96 28.06 29.95
C ILE A 686 -16.72 26.54 30.03
N ASN A 687 -15.63 26.09 30.67
CA ASN A 687 -15.32 24.68 30.83
C ASN A 687 -16.32 23.92 31.73
N SER A 688 -16.90 24.58 32.72
CA SER A 688 -17.96 24.01 33.58
C SER A 688 -19.25 23.76 32.79
N ILE A 689 -19.66 24.73 31.97
CA ILE A 689 -20.85 24.65 31.11
C ILE A 689 -20.68 23.55 30.04
N TRP A 690 -19.47 23.36 29.53
CA TRP A 690 -19.17 22.31 28.54
C TRP A 690 -19.17 20.90 29.13
N LYS A 691 -18.76 20.71 30.40
CA LYS A 691 -18.78 19.39 31.05
C LYS A 691 -20.18 18.83 31.30
N HIS A 692 -21.17 19.68 31.53
CA HIS A 692 -22.54 19.23 31.79
C HIS A 692 -23.38 18.98 30.52
N LYS A 693 -22.98 19.50 29.35
CA LYS A 693 -23.71 19.32 28.08
C LYS A 693 -23.25 18.12 27.24
N VAL A 694 -22.20 17.40 27.64
CA VAL A 694 -21.66 16.24 26.89
C VAL A 694 -21.83 14.95 27.70
N GLN A 695 -23.07 14.50 27.85
CA GLN A 695 -23.41 13.09 27.98
C GLN A 695 -24.52 12.77 26.97
N ARG A 696 -24.13 12.72 25.69
CA ARG A 696 -24.87 11.99 24.64
C ARG A 696 -23.90 10.97 24.06
N SER A 697 -24.32 9.71 24.01
CA SER A 697 -23.54 8.58 23.52
C SER A 697 -23.19 8.75 22.02
N GLU A 698 -22.04 8.22 21.61
CA GLU A 698 -21.54 8.23 20.22
C GLU A 698 -22.40 7.42 19.22
N ALA A 699 -23.54 6.87 19.64
CA ALA A 699 -24.38 6.01 18.80
C ALA A 699 -25.42 6.77 17.94
N ASP A 700 -25.69 8.05 18.20
CA ASP A 700 -26.81 8.78 17.58
C ASP A 700 -26.38 9.88 16.58
N ARG A 701 -25.20 9.76 15.96
CA ARG A 701 -24.80 10.66 14.86
C ARG A 701 -25.25 10.09 13.50
N GLU A 702 -26.39 10.55 12.99
CA GLU A 702 -26.74 10.36 11.57
C GLU A 702 -25.93 11.31 10.68
N VAL A 703 -25.26 10.75 9.67
CA VAL A 703 -24.55 11.51 8.64
C VAL A 703 -25.49 11.69 7.44
N ASN A 704 -26.09 12.88 7.32
CA ASN A 704 -27.10 13.17 6.29
C ASN A 704 -26.53 13.51 4.90
N VAL A 705 -25.21 13.45 4.69
CA VAL A 705 -24.59 13.78 3.38
C VAL A 705 -23.47 12.81 3.03
N LYS A 706 -23.50 12.21 1.83
CA LYS A 706 -22.42 11.38 1.31
C LYS A 706 -21.23 12.26 0.89
N ARG A 707 -20.17 12.31 1.70
CA ARG A 707 -18.88 12.90 1.31
C ARG A 707 -18.08 11.95 0.40
N PRO A 708 -17.25 12.49 -0.52
CA PRO A 708 -16.38 11.67 -1.36
C PRO A 708 -15.28 10.97 -0.55
N LYS A 709 -14.96 9.73 -0.93
CA LYS A 709 -14.18 8.76 -0.13
C LYS A 709 -12.71 9.12 0.13
N HIS A 710 -12.14 10.14 -0.51
CA HIS A 710 -10.72 10.47 -0.39
C HIS A 710 -10.36 11.31 0.86
N LEU A 711 -11.37 11.81 1.59
CA LEU A 711 -11.19 12.61 2.82
C LEU A 711 -11.17 11.77 4.12
N TYR A 712 -11.17 10.44 4.04
CA TYR A 712 -11.00 9.58 5.20
C TYR A 712 -9.51 9.26 5.45
N SER A 713 -8.84 10.09 6.28
CA SER A 713 -7.59 9.69 6.93
C SER A 713 -7.91 9.11 8.32
N GLY A 714 -8.05 7.79 8.42
CA GLY A 714 -8.26 7.16 9.72
C GLY A 714 -8.64 5.69 9.68
N LYS A 715 -7.68 4.83 10.05
CA LYS A 715 -7.79 3.37 10.25
C LYS A 715 -8.10 2.53 9.00
N GLN A 716 -7.03 2.14 8.30
CA GLN A 716 -7.01 0.95 7.47
C GLN A 716 -7.13 -0.31 8.36
N GLY A 717 -8.35 -0.81 8.51
CA GLY A 717 -8.63 -2.16 9.00
C GLY A 717 -8.67 -3.15 7.83
N ARG A 718 -8.00 -4.30 8.00
CA ARG A 718 -7.94 -5.40 7.02
C ARG A 718 -9.34 -5.89 6.61
N GLY A 719 -9.70 -5.78 5.34
CA GLY A 719 -10.89 -6.45 4.81
C GLY A 719 -11.31 -6.04 3.39
N LYS A 720 -10.91 -6.87 2.41
CA LYS A 720 -11.44 -7.02 1.04
C LYS A 720 -11.41 -5.79 0.10
N LYS A 721 -10.45 -5.84 -0.82
CA LYS A 721 -10.52 -5.20 -2.14
C LYS A 721 -11.52 -5.99 -2.97
N ASP A 722 -12.57 -5.35 -3.46
CA ASP A 722 -13.27 -5.80 -4.65
C ASP A 722 -13.45 -4.59 -5.57
N TRP A 723 -12.80 -4.67 -6.73
CA TRP A 723 -12.88 -3.70 -7.81
C TRP A 723 -13.94 -4.20 -8.80
N ARG A 724 -15.06 -3.50 -8.87
CA ARG A 724 -15.95 -3.41 -10.04
C ARG A 724 -16.46 -1.99 -10.15
#